data_AF-A0A6A0I270-F1
#
_entry.id   AF-A0A6A0I270-F1
#
_cell.length_a   1.000
_cell.length_b   1.000
_cell.length_c   1.000
_cell.angle_alpha   90.00
_cell.angle_beta   90.00
_cell.angle_gamma   90.00
#
_symmetry.space_group_name_H-M   'P 1'
#
loop_
_entity.id
_entity.type
_entity.pdbx_description
1 polymer ?
#
loop_
_entity_poly.entity_id
_entity_poly.type
_entity_poly.pdbx_seq_one_letter_code
_entity_poly.pdbx_strand_id
1 'polypeptide(L)'
;MIMKTNPKLCEPTNDQSSNRLIFEKLFFHLIGLGALIWFLVRVIPKPSRAAYPCMRAAFPVASAFVLYLLALATSAFAMVKVKAHWQNARYSIAAMFLMIAVISGFIAFQADRPFVYADSRYLDTPNQPMGIGQGIFPGRVVWAWNPDATNENCKNDNWGEAYHEPKNSNMNVIQAMVDESILSLIGQPSVGEAWNALFIHFNEKKNRGAVGYQPGQKIFIKTNAVSTPVDGSHNYSGLNNYTMAKTSPQPVLALLRQLVHSAGVAQEDISVGDPIQSVPNDYWEIWHTEFPNVNYISIVGGNGRTKSLPGSAPILFYSDRGAVLRSGDWNDAAKGVPIYDDKLYSVIEQADYMINVAALKVHERAGVTFVAKCHFGSHTRTNALHVHNGLVNPDGWPTSDPKRDGYGLYRVLVDLMGHEKLGGNTILNVVDGLWGGPGANLRPVKFKMAPFNNDWPSSIFMSQDQVALESVCFDFLKAEFTSDKHAETYPQMAGVDDHLHQAADSTNWPAGVRYDPEKDGTVLASLGAHEHWNNVTDKKYSRDRGAGQGIELVKLHEVTSVNQPAAVQHPHGIRLEANYPNPFNAGTRIVYELPSRTHVRLEVFNTRGQRVAVLVDELNTAGIYSIDFDPAGLTSGFYLYRLSTPQATLSRKLVLVR
;
A
#
# COMPACT_ATOMS: atom_id res chain seq x y z
N MET A 1 -7.59 -38.72 -14.92
CA MET A 1 -8.82 -39.46 -15.29
C MET A 1 -9.86 -38.43 -15.72
N ILE A 2 -10.25 -38.46 -16.99
CA ILE A 2 -11.19 -37.51 -17.61
C ILE A 2 -12.60 -37.88 -17.16
N MET A 3 -13.36 -36.93 -16.61
CA MET A 3 -14.82 -37.03 -16.55
C MET A 3 -15.46 -35.75 -17.08
N LYS A 4 -16.07 -35.87 -18.25
CA LYS A 4 -17.13 -35.01 -18.75
C LYS A 4 -18.44 -35.40 -18.08
N THR A 5 -19.23 -34.44 -17.62
CA THR A 5 -20.70 -34.53 -17.57
C THR A 5 -21.32 -33.14 -17.78
N ASN A 6 -22.42 -33.13 -18.54
CA ASN A 6 -23.12 -31.99 -19.16
C ASN A 6 -23.76 -31.00 -18.17
N PRO A 7 -23.96 -29.72 -18.59
CA PRO A 7 -24.82 -28.77 -17.89
C PRO A 7 -26.29 -29.04 -18.23
N LYS A 8 -27.12 -29.32 -17.23
CA LYS A 8 -28.58 -29.17 -17.37
C LYS A 8 -28.95 -27.75 -16.93
N LEU A 9 -29.51 -27.02 -17.89
CA LEU A 9 -30.20 -25.75 -17.72
C LEU A 9 -31.30 -25.87 -16.65
N CYS A 10 -31.26 -25.01 -15.64
CA CYS A 10 -32.44 -24.70 -14.83
C CYS A 10 -33.14 -23.48 -15.45
N GLU A 11 -34.43 -23.63 -15.72
CA GLU A 11 -35.32 -22.58 -16.22
C GLU A 11 -35.42 -21.40 -15.23
N PRO A 12 -35.49 -20.15 -15.70
CA PRO A 12 -35.77 -19.00 -14.86
C PRO A 12 -37.27 -18.90 -14.55
N THR A 13 -37.62 -18.71 -13.28
CA THR A 13 -38.96 -18.29 -12.86
C THR A 13 -39.25 -16.89 -13.41
N ASN A 14 -40.05 -16.87 -14.46
CA ASN A 14 -40.28 -15.74 -15.33
C ASN A 14 -41.61 -15.06 -14.94
N ASP A 15 -41.61 -14.18 -13.95
CA ASP A 15 -42.79 -13.30 -13.75
C ASP A 15 -42.53 -11.97 -13.00
N GLN A 16 -41.46 -11.83 -12.20
CA GLN A 16 -41.10 -10.53 -11.58
C GLN A 16 -40.05 -9.72 -12.35
N SER A 17 -39.24 -10.37 -13.19
CA SER A 17 -38.21 -9.72 -14.02
C SER A 17 -38.80 -8.98 -15.22
N SER A 18 -39.90 -9.48 -15.79
CA SER A 18 -40.58 -8.91 -16.97
C SER A 18 -41.19 -7.54 -16.66
N ASN A 19 -41.91 -7.42 -15.54
CA ASN A 19 -42.55 -6.17 -15.12
C ASN A 19 -41.52 -5.07 -14.77
N ARG A 20 -40.38 -5.45 -14.17
CA ARG A 20 -39.28 -4.53 -13.86
C ARG A 20 -38.55 -4.06 -15.11
N LEU A 21 -38.27 -4.97 -16.05
CA LEU A 21 -37.67 -4.60 -17.35
C LEU A 21 -38.58 -3.67 -18.17
N ILE A 22 -39.91 -3.88 -18.13
CA ILE A 22 -40.88 -3.03 -18.83
C ILE A 22 -40.95 -1.65 -18.16
N PHE A 23 -40.96 -1.59 -16.83
CA PHE A 23 -40.94 -0.34 -16.08
C PHE A 23 -39.65 0.47 -16.33
N GLU A 24 -38.48 -0.18 -16.28
CA GLU A 24 -37.18 0.46 -16.54
C GLU A 24 -37.07 0.98 -17.99
N LYS A 25 -37.60 0.23 -18.98
CA LYS A 25 -37.67 0.68 -20.38
C LYS A 25 -38.59 1.87 -20.59
N LEU A 26 -39.75 1.91 -19.93
CA LEU A 26 -40.68 3.04 -20.02
C LEU A 26 -40.16 4.29 -19.29
N PHE A 27 -39.35 4.11 -18.26
CA PHE A 27 -38.88 5.18 -17.38
C PHE A 27 -38.01 6.22 -18.10
N PHE A 28 -37.04 5.80 -18.91
CA PHE A 28 -36.20 6.72 -19.70
C PHE A 28 -37.05 7.57 -20.66
N HIS A 29 -38.04 6.96 -21.32
CA HIS A 29 -38.89 7.63 -22.29
C HIS A 29 -39.81 8.67 -21.63
N LEU A 30 -40.41 8.32 -20.50
CA LEU A 30 -41.30 9.22 -19.75
C LEU A 30 -40.53 10.39 -19.13
N ILE A 31 -39.37 10.12 -18.53
CA ILE A 31 -38.53 11.16 -17.92
C ILE A 31 -37.84 12.02 -18.97
N GLY A 32 -37.32 11.42 -20.04
CA GLY A 32 -36.71 12.15 -21.16
C GLY A 32 -37.69 13.11 -21.82
N LEU A 33 -38.91 12.63 -22.10
CA LEU A 33 -39.99 13.46 -22.64
C LEU A 33 -40.42 14.54 -21.63
N GLY A 34 -40.58 14.18 -20.36
CA GLY A 34 -40.91 15.12 -19.29
C GLY A 34 -39.87 16.23 -19.12
N ALA A 35 -38.58 15.87 -19.11
CA ALA A 35 -37.46 16.79 -19.01
C ALA A 35 -37.37 17.69 -20.25
N LEU A 36 -37.59 17.15 -21.44
CA LEU A 36 -37.61 17.92 -22.69
C LEU A 36 -38.76 18.93 -22.70
N ILE A 37 -39.99 18.49 -22.41
CA ILE A 37 -41.16 19.39 -22.32
C ILE A 37 -40.91 20.46 -21.27
N TRP A 38 -40.43 20.08 -20.09
CA TRP A 38 -40.17 21.02 -19.00
C TRP A 38 -39.10 22.05 -19.37
N PHE A 39 -38.02 21.62 -20.01
CA PHE A 39 -36.96 22.50 -20.49
C PHE A 39 -37.48 23.46 -21.56
N LEU A 40 -38.20 22.97 -22.58
CA LEU A 40 -38.76 23.80 -23.67
C LEU A 40 -39.76 24.83 -23.13
N VAL A 41 -40.72 24.41 -22.30
CA VAL A 41 -41.74 25.28 -21.71
C VAL A 41 -41.14 26.37 -20.82
N ARG A 42 -40.06 26.05 -20.09
CA ARG A 42 -39.48 26.98 -19.12
C ARG A 42 -38.44 27.90 -19.74
N VAL A 43 -37.62 27.40 -20.66
CA VAL A 43 -36.44 28.10 -21.19
C VAL A 43 -36.76 28.90 -22.45
N ILE A 44 -37.63 28.43 -23.36
CA ILE A 44 -37.97 29.18 -24.58
C ILE A 44 -38.56 30.57 -24.26
N PRO A 45 -39.52 30.71 -23.33
CA PRO A 45 -40.09 32.03 -23.02
C PRO A 45 -39.11 32.98 -22.31
N LYS A 46 -38.06 32.44 -21.66
CA LYS A 46 -37.04 33.23 -20.95
C LYS A 46 -35.72 32.45 -20.88
N PRO A 47 -34.80 32.64 -21.84
CA PRO A 47 -33.57 31.84 -21.96
C PRO A 47 -32.67 31.85 -20.73
N SER A 48 -32.69 32.93 -19.94
CA SER A 48 -31.90 33.04 -18.70
C SER A 48 -32.23 31.96 -17.65
N ARG A 49 -33.38 31.28 -17.76
CA ARG A 49 -33.78 30.20 -16.85
C ARG A 49 -32.96 28.93 -17.02
N ALA A 50 -32.21 28.78 -18.13
CA ALA A 50 -31.30 27.65 -18.33
C ALA A 50 -30.23 27.53 -17.22
N ALA A 51 -29.88 28.64 -16.57
CA ALA A 51 -28.90 28.66 -15.48
C ALA A 51 -29.42 28.11 -14.13
N TYR A 52 -30.74 27.88 -14.00
CA TYR A 52 -31.32 27.42 -12.73
C TYR A 52 -30.87 25.98 -12.40
N PRO A 53 -30.61 25.63 -11.13
CA PRO A 53 -30.14 24.29 -10.75
C PRO A 53 -31.01 23.16 -11.28
N CYS A 54 -32.33 23.34 -11.26
CA CYS A 54 -33.29 22.35 -11.78
C CYS A 54 -33.25 22.21 -13.31
N MET A 55 -32.96 23.30 -14.04
CA MET A 55 -32.78 23.28 -15.50
C MET A 55 -31.42 22.71 -15.90
N ARG A 56 -30.37 22.94 -15.09
CA ARG A 56 -29.05 22.31 -15.25
C ARG A 56 -29.10 20.79 -15.05
N ALA A 57 -30.01 20.30 -14.19
CA ALA A 57 -30.26 18.87 -14.02
C ALA A 57 -31.13 18.29 -15.15
N ALA A 58 -32.14 19.02 -15.63
CA ALA A 58 -33.03 18.56 -16.70
C ALA A 58 -32.38 18.59 -18.10
N PHE A 59 -31.46 19.52 -18.35
CA PHE A 59 -30.88 19.75 -19.67
C PHE A 59 -30.09 18.55 -20.24
N PRO A 60 -29.21 17.88 -19.47
CA PRO A 60 -28.52 16.67 -19.94
C PRO A 60 -29.49 15.56 -20.32
N VAL A 61 -30.53 15.35 -19.50
CA VAL A 61 -31.56 14.33 -19.71
C VAL A 61 -32.38 14.63 -20.97
N ALA A 62 -32.82 15.88 -21.15
CA ALA A 62 -33.52 16.33 -22.35
C ALA A 62 -32.65 16.21 -23.61
N SER A 63 -31.36 16.58 -23.53
CA SER A 63 -30.42 16.52 -24.65
C SER A 63 -30.13 15.08 -25.07
N ALA A 64 -29.94 14.19 -24.10
CA ALA A 64 -29.77 12.76 -24.35
C ALA A 64 -31.01 12.16 -25.01
N PHE A 65 -32.21 12.55 -24.57
CA PHE A 65 -33.47 12.13 -25.17
C PHE A 65 -33.63 12.62 -26.62
N VAL A 66 -33.23 13.87 -26.91
CA VAL A 66 -33.22 14.40 -28.29
C VAL A 66 -32.23 13.63 -29.17
N LEU A 67 -31.02 13.35 -28.68
CA LEU A 67 -30.04 12.56 -29.42
C LEU A 67 -30.54 11.14 -29.69
N TYR A 68 -31.22 10.52 -28.73
CA TYR A 68 -31.88 9.23 -28.89
C TYR A 68 -32.93 9.26 -30.02
N LEU A 69 -33.83 10.26 -30.02
CA LEU A 69 -34.85 10.40 -31.07
C LEU A 69 -34.22 10.66 -32.45
N LEU A 70 -33.19 11.50 -32.51
CA LEU A 70 -32.45 11.76 -33.75
C LEU A 70 -31.74 10.51 -34.27
N ALA A 71 -31.15 9.71 -33.39
CA ALA A 71 -30.49 8.47 -33.75
C ALA A 71 -31.48 7.43 -34.30
N LEU A 72 -32.66 7.29 -33.67
CA LEU A 72 -33.74 6.44 -34.17
C LEU A 72 -34.26 6.90 -35.53
N ALA A 73 -34.56 8.20 -35.68
CA ALA A 73 -35.05 8.75 -36.94
C ALA A 73 -34.03 8.58 -38.07
N THR A 74 -32.74 8.81 -37.76
CA THR A 74 -31.62 8.62 -38.71
C THR A 74 -31.50 7.15 -39.11
N SER A 75 -31.60 6.22 -38.15
CA SER A 75 -31.54 4.79 -38.43
C SER A 75 -32.72 4.33 -39.30
N ALA A 76 -33.94 4.75 -38.97
CA ALA A 76 -35.13 4.43 -39.76
C ALA A 76 -35.05 5.00 -41.19
N PHE A 77 -34.65 6.26 -41.35
CA PHE A 77 -34.46 6.88 -42.66
C PHE A 77 -33.38 6.18 -43.49
N ALA A 78 -32.24 5.86 -42.86
CA ALA A 78 -31.17 5.14 -43.50
C ALA A 78 -31.63 3.75 -43.99
N MET A 79 -32.42 3.03 -43.20
CA MET A 79 -33.01 1.74 -43.61
C MET A 79 -33.96 1.84 -44.80
N VAL A 80 -34.77 2.91 -44.87
CA VAL A 80 -35.61 3.18 -46.06
C VAL A 80 -34.73 3.41 -47.30
N LYS A 81 -33.61 4.13 -47.16
CA LYS A 81 -32.66 4.37 -48.25
C LYS A 81 -31.91 3.10 -48.67
N VAL A 82 -31.53 2.22 -47.73
CA VAL A 82 -30.97 0.90 -48.04
C VAL A 82 -31.91 0.15 -48.98
N LYS A 83 -33.20 0.02 -48.61
CA LYS A 83 -34.20 -0.69 -49.42
C LYS A 83 -34.36 -0.08 -50.82
N ALA A 84 -34.44 1.24 -50.92
CA ALA A 84 -34.61 1.93 -52.20
C ALA A 84 -33.37 1.81 -53.12
N HIS A 85 -32.16 1.89 -52.57
CA HIS A 85 -30.93 1.79 -53.37
C HIS A 85 -30.58 0.34 -53.74
N TRP A 86 -30.97 -0.62 -52.89
CA TRP A 86 -30.85 -2.04 -53.18
C TRP A 86 -31.75 -2.46 -54.36
N GLN A 87 -33.00 -1.99 -54.38
CA GLN A 87 -33.94 -2.24 -55.49
C GLN A 87 -33.47 -1.63 -56.82
N ASN A 88 -32.63 -0.59 -56.79
CA ASN A 88 -32.07 0.08 -57.95
C ASN A 88 -30.64 -0.39 -58.31
N ALA A 89 -30.19 -1.53 -57.76
CA ALA A 89 -28.85 -2.13 -57.97
C ALA A 89 -27.66 -1.19 -57.64
N ARG A 90 -27.85 -0.18 -56.78
CA ARG A 90 -26.80 0.74 -56.33
C ARG A 90 -26.20 0.29 -55.00
N TYR A 91 -25.49 -0.84 -55.03
CA TYR A 91 -25.07 -1.58 -53.83
C TYR A 91 -24.07 -0.82 -52.94
N SER A 92 -23.16 -0.02 -53.51
CA SER A 92 -22.20 0.78 -52.73
C SER A 92 -22.89 1.85 -51.88
N ILE A 93 -23.89 2.52 -52.45
CA ILE A 93 -24.70 3.52 -51.75
C ILE A 93 -25.58 2.85 -50.68
N ALA A 94 -26.14 1.68 -50.98
CA ALA A 94 -26.91 0.89 -50.02
C ALA A 94 -26.05 0.46 -48.81
N ALA A 95 -24.80 0.02 -49.04
CA ALA A 95 -23.88 -0.35 -47.96
C ALA A 95 -23.52 0.83 -47.04
N MET A 96 -23.32 2.03 -47.60
CA MET A 96 -23.08 3.25 -46.83
C MET A 96 -24.27 3.58 -45.90
N PHE A 97 -25.50 3.53 -46.42
CA PHE A 97 -26.70 3.75 -45.59
C PHE A 97 -26.89 2.65 -44.54
N LEU A 98 -26.49 1.42 -44.83
CA LEU A 98 -26.54 0.33 -43.84
C LEU A 98 -25.58 0.58 -42.67
N MET A 99 -24.36 1.05 -42.92
CA MET A 99 -23.45 1.44 -41.84
C MET A 99 -24.01 2.57 -40.99
N ILE A 100 -24.59 3.60 -41.61
CA ILE A 100 -25.23 4.71 -40.89
C ILE A 100 -26.37 4.20 -39.99
N ALA A 101 -27.17 3.26 -40.50
CA ALA A 101 -28.27 2.66 -39.74
C ALA A 101 -27.77 1.86 -38.52
N VAL A 102 -26.70 1.09 -38.68
CA VAL A 102 -26.09 0.29 -37.60
C VAL A 102 -25.44 1.17 -36.53
N ILE A 103 -24.64 2.17 -36.94
CA ILE A 103 -23.97 3.08 -36.00
C ILE A 103 -24.99 3.91 -35.21
N SER A 104 -25.98 4.48 -35.91
CA SER A 104 -27.03 5.28 -35.25
C SER A 104 -27.93 4.41 -34.36
N GLY A 105 -28.24 3.18 -34.79
CA GLY A 105 -28.97 2.22 -33.97
C GLY A 105 -28.20 1.87 -32.69
N PHE A 106 -26.90 1.61 -32.79
CA PHE A 106 -26.04 1.31 -31.65
C PHE A 106 -26.01 2.46 -30.62
N ILE A 107 -25.96 3.71 -31.09
CA ILE A 107 -26.04 4.90 -30.21
C ILE A 107 -27.40 4.94 -29.48
N ALA A 108 -28.51 4.67 -30.18
CA ALA A 108 -29.84 4.64 -29.57
C ALA A 108 -29.97 3.52 -28.50
N PHE A 109 -29.36 2.36 -28.72
CA PHE A 109 -29.39 1.23 -27.76
C PHE A 109 -28.43 1.40 -26.57
N GLN A 110 -27.39 2.22 -26.68
CA GLN A 110 -26.48 2.54 -25.57
C GLN A 110 -27.04 3.63 -24.63
N ALA A 111 -27.99 4.45 -25.10
CA ALA A 111 -28.61 5.52 -24.33
C ALA A 111 -29.50 5.03 -23.16
N ASP A 112 -29.87 3.75 -23.15
CA ASP A 112 -30.66 3.10 -22.09
C ASP A 112 -29.83 2.72 -20.83
N ARG A 113 -28.53 3.03 -20.78
CA ARG A 113 -27.72 2.83 -19.57
C ARG A 113 -27.97 3.96 -18.55
N PRO A 114 -28.15 3.66 -17.26
CA PRO A 114 -28.34 4.70 -16.25
C PRO A 114 -27.13 5.64 -16.20
N PHE A 115 -27.37 6.94 -16.15
CA PHE A 115 -26.33 7.96 -15.94
C PHE A 115 -25.71 7.77 -14.55
N VAL A 116 -24.39 7.59 -14.50
CA VAL A 116 -23.62 7.72 -13.27
C VAL A 116 -23.53 9.20 -12.95
N TYR A 117 -24.27 9.66 -11.95
CA TYR A 117 -24.04 10.98 -11.38
C TYR A 117 -22.77 10.92 -10.55
N ALA A 118 -21.75 11.69 -10.92
CA ALA A 118 -20.70 12.04 -9.98
C ALA A 118 -21.34 12.86 -8.85
N ASP A 119 -21.31 12.36 -7.61
CA ASP A 119 -21.73 13.15 -6.45
C ASP A 119 -20.77 14.33 -6.31
N SER A 120 -21.23 15.52 -6.66
CA SER A 120 -20.41 16.74 -6.70
C SER A 120 -19.88 17.18 -5.33
N ARG A 121 -20.27 16.51 -4.23
CA ARG A 121 -19.74 16.76 -2.88
C ARG A 121 -18.28 16.34 -2.73
N TYR A 122 -17.82 15.35 -3.50
CA TYR A 122 -16.49 14.77 -3.38
C TYR A 122 -15.70 14.97 -4.68
N LEU A 123 -15.70 16.21 -5.20
CA LEU A 123 -14.68 16.60 -6.16
C LEU A 123 -13.39 16.81 -5.35
N ASP A 124 -12.51 15.81 -5.36
CA ASP A 124 -11.18 15.79 -4.72
C ASP A 124 -10.35 17.02 -5.07
N THR A 125 -10.68 18.14 -4.45
CA THR A 125 -9.99 19.40 -4.65
C THR A 125 -8.79 19.34 -3.74
N PRO A 126 -7.56 19.42 -4.28
CA PRO A 126 -6.36 19.41 -3.46
C PRO A 126 -6.39 20.42 -2.32
N ASN A 127 -5.72 20.07 -1.22
CA ASN A 127 -5.52 20.97 -0.09
C ASN A 127 -6.83 21.49 0.53
N GLN A 128 -7.83 20.60 0.69
CA GLN A 128 -9.05 20.85 1.47
C GLN A 128 -9.02 19.96 2.72
N PRO A 129 -8.29 20.35 3.79
CA PRO A 129 -8.12 19.51 4.97
C PRO A 129 -9.44 19.35 5.72
N MET A 130 -9.73 18.11 6.09
CA MET A 130 -10.82 17.74 6.99
C MET A 130 -10.27 16.96 8.19
N GLY A 131 -11.04 16.98 9.28
CA GLY A 131 -10.65 16.35 10.54
C GLY A 131 -9.54 17.09 11.29
N ILE A 132 -9.04 16.45 12.34
CA ILE A 132 -8.06 17.00 13.28
C ILE A 132 -6.85 16.08 13.30
N GLY A 133 -5.71 16.62 12.88
CA GLY A 133 -4.44 15.89 12.89
C GLY A 133 -4.09 15.31 14.26
N GLN A 134 -3.51 14.11 14.27
CA GLN A 134 -3.09 13.41 15.49
C GLN A 134 -1.55 13.34 15.60
N GLY A 135 -1.06 13.06 16.81
CA GLY A 135 0.37 12.87 17.09
C GLY A 135 1.03 14.11 17.71
N ILE A 136 2.31 13.95 18.10
CA ILE A 136 3.13 15.02 18.68
C ILE A 136 3.25 16.20 17.72
N PHE A 137 3.35 15.92 16.42
CA PHE A 137 3.15 16.88 15.34
C PHE A 137 1.87 16.50 14.59
N PRO A 138 0.73 17.15 14.90
CA PRO A 138 -0.59 16.80 14.37
C PRO A 138 -0.64 16.63 12.84
N GLY A 139 -0.98 15.45 12.34
CA GLY A 139 -1.11 15.19 10.90
C GLY A 139 0.22 15.04 10.14
N ARG A 140 1.35 14.89 10.85
CA ARG A 140 2.65 14.64 10.22
C ARG A 140 2.76 13.21 9.73
N VAL A 141 3.15 13.06 8.46
CA VAL A 141 3.55 11.81 7.84
C VAL A 141 5.00 11.95 7.39
N VAL A 142 5.84 10.97 7.74
CA VAL A 142 7.21 10.88 7.23
C VAL A 142 7.25 9.89 6.07
N TRP A 143 7.86 10.28 4.96
CA TRP A 143 8.18 9.43 3.83
C TRP A 143 9.70 9.38 3.64
N ALA A 144 10.30 8.26 4.00
CA ALA A 144 11.69 7.95 3.70
C ALA A 144 11.77 7.19 2.38
N TRP A 145 12.55 7.69 1.43
CA TRP A 145 12.81 7.03 0.15
C TRP A 145 14.30 6.97 -0.12
N ASN A 146 14.81 5.75 -0.33
CA ASN A 146 16.18 5.53 -0.74
C ASN A 146 16.24 4.35 -1.72
N PRO A 147 16.59 4.54 -3.01
CA PRO A 147 16.64 3.46 -3.99
C PRO A 147 17.63 2.34 -3.62
N ASP A 148 18.67 2.64 -2.83
CA ASP A 148 19.65 1.64 -2.38
C ASP A 148 19.09 0.66 -1.34
N ALA A 149 17.86 0.88 -0.86
CA ALA A 149 17.20 -0.01 0.09
C ALA A 149 16.82 -1.37 -0.52
N THR A 150 16.58 -1.41 -1.83
CA THR A 150 16.17 -2.63 -2.54
C THR A 150 17.09 -2.90 -3.73
N ASN A 151 17.25 -4.18 -4.08
CA ASN A 151 17.99 -4.59 -5.26
C ASN A 151 17.14 -4.34 -6.51
N GLU A 152 17.57 -3.39 -7.34
CA GLU A 152 16.92 -3.00 -8.59
C GLU A 152 16.81 -4.17 -9.58
N ASN A 153 17.65 -5.20 -9.43
CA ASN A 153 17.69 -6.38 -10.28
C ASN A 153 16.90 -7.59 -9.72
N CYS A 154 16.23 -7.44 -8.58
CA CYS A 154 15.39 -8.49 -8.00
C CYS A 154 14.31 -8.94 -9.01
N LYS A 155 14.23 -10.24 -9.29
CA LYS A 155 13.26 -10.82 -10.24
C LYS A 155 11.93 -11.19 -9.59
N ASN A 156 11.98 -11.69 -8.35
CA ASN A 156 10.81 -12.11 -7.58
C ASN A 156 9.88 -13.09 -8.32
N ASP A 157 10.46 -14.09 -9.00
CA ASP A 157 9.71 -15.03 -9.83
C ASP A 157 10.07 -16.49 -9.62
N ASN A 158 11.05 -16.79 -8.76
CA ASN A 158 11.57 -18.13 -8.47
C ASN A 158 11.87 -18.31 -6.96
N TRP A 159 12.00 -19.56 -6.53
CA TRP A 159 12.49 -19.89 -5.19
C TRP A 159 13.93 -19.39 -5.02
N GLY A 160 14.22 -18.75 -3.90
CA GLY A 160 15.54 -18.15 -3.68
C GLY A 160 15.76 -16.89 -4.51
N GLU A 161 14.73 -16.27 -5.10
CA GLU A 161 14.81 -14.95 -5.76
C GLU A 161 13.73 -13.97 -5.26
N ALA A 162 13.07 -14.24 -4.15
CA ALA A 162 11.95 -13.43 -3.67
C ALA A 162 12.40 -12.11 -3.06
N TYR A 163 11.54 -11.09 -3.15
CA TYR A 163 11.81 -9.74 -2.68
C TYR A 163 12.20 -9.65 -1.19
N HIS A 164 11.66 -10.54 -0.37
CA HIS A 164 11.86 -10.54 1.08
C HIS A 164 13.20 -11.19 1.50
N GLU A 165 13.95 -11.77 0.57
CA GLU A 165 15.25 -12.37 0.88
C GLU A 165 16.32 -11.31 1.19
N PRO A 166 17.26 -11.63 2.11
CA PRO A 166 18.32 -10.69 2.50
C PRO A 166 19.14 -10.15 1.33
N LYS A 167 19.41 -10.95 0.30
CA LYS A 167 20.19 -10.51 -0.88
C LYS A 167 19.50 -9.43 -1.71
N ASN A 168 18.18 -9.28 -1.58
CA ASN A 168 17.39 -8.34 -2.35
C ASN A 168 17.13 -7.03 -1.61
N SER A 169 17.61 -6.88 -0.38
CA SER A 169 17.39 -5.70 0.46
C SER A 169 18.67 -5.26 1.17
N ASN A 170 18.91 -3.96 1.28
CA ASN A 170 20.05 -3.43 2.03
C ASN A 170 19.61 -3.08 3.46
N MET A 171 19.89 -3.99 4.40
CA MET A 171 19.45 -3.82 5.79
C MET A 171 20.03 -2.59 6.48
N ASN A 172 21.24 -2.14 6.12
CA ASN A 172 21.83 -0.93 6.71
C ASN A 172 21.09 0.34 6.27
N VAL A 173 20.73 0.41 4.98
CA VAL A 173 19.93 1.52 4.45
C VAL A 173 18.53 1.49 5.05
N ILE A 174 17.89 0.32 5.11
CA ILE A 174 16.55 0.17 5.69
C ILE A 174 16.56 0.54 7.18
N GLN A 175 17.59 0.16 7.94
CA GLN A 175 17.74 0.58 9.34
C GLN A 175 17.79 2.11 9.45
N ALA A 176 18.63 2.77 8.66
CA ALA A 176 18.74 4.23 8.66
C ALA A 176 17.42 4.90 8.26
N MET A 177 16.70 4.37 7.27
CA MET A 177 15.38 4.88 6.87
C MET A 177 14.37 4.81 8.03
N VAL A 178 14.34 3.71 8.79
CA VAL A 178 13.42 3.53 9.93
C VAL A 178 13.84 4.40 11.12
N ASP A 179 15.13 4.54 11.38
CA ASP A 179 15.68 5.42 12.42
C ASP A 179 15.39 6.90 12.13
N GLU A 180 15.74 7.38 10.93
CA GLU A 180 15.48 8.77 10.55
C GLU A 180 13.98 9.09 10.46
N SER A 181 13.16 8.09 10.10
CA SER A 181 11.71 8.25 10.10
C SER A 181 11.16 8.55 11.49
N ILE A 182 11.54 7.77 12.51
CA ILE A 182 11.04 8.01 13.87
C ILE A 182 11.61 9.30 14.48
N LEU A 183 12.88 9.63 14.20
CA LEU A 183 13.49 10.89 14.63
C LEU A 183 12.77 12.10 14.03
N SER A 184 12.48 12.07 12.73
CA SER A 184 11.78 13.16 12.02
C SER A 184 10.31 13.26 12.42
N LEU A 185 9.67 12.11 12.69
CA LEU A 185 8.29 12.05 13.13
C LEU A 185 8.12 12.68 14.51
N ILE A 186 9.07 12.48 15.42
CA ILE A 186 8.95 12.84 16.85
C ILE A 186 9.77 14.08 17.22
N GLY A 187 10.73 14.49 16.38
CA GLY A 187 11.55 15.69 16.58
C GLY A 187 12.56 15.56 17.73
N GLN A 188 13.06 14.33 17.96
CA GLN A 188 14.03 14.02 19.02
C GLN A 188 15.42 13.71 18.44
N PRO A 189 16.50 13.90 19.21
CA PRO A 189 17.88 13.74 18.71
C PRO A 189 18.37 12.28 18.70
N SER A 190 17.69 11.37 19.40
CA SER A 190 18.04 9.95 19.44
C SER A 190 16.82 9.04 19.37
N VAL A 191 17.01 7.82 18.87
CA VAL A 191 15.93 6.83 18.71
C VAL A 191 15.29 6.47 20.05
N GLY A 192 16.09 6.32 21.11
CA GLY A 192 15.59 6.05 22.46
C GLY A 192 14.72 7.19 23.02
N GLU A 193 15.14 8.44 22.82
CA GLU A 193 14.34 9.61 23.22
C GLU A 193 13.05 9.74 22.39
N ALA A 194 13.10 9.41 21.09
CA ALA A 194 11.92 9.37 20.24
C ALA A 194 10.89 8.33 20.72
N TRP A 195 11.33 7.10 21.05
CA TRP A 195 10.45 6.08 21.62
C TRP A 195 9.89 6.49 22.98
N ASN A 196 10.71 7.05 23.87
CA ASN A 196 10.22 7.52 25.17
C ASN A 196 9.15 8.62 25.02
N ALA A 197 9.37 9.60 24.14
CA ALA A 197 8.38 10.64 23.85
C ALA A 197 7.08 10.06 23.25
N LEU A 198 7.20 9.08 22.35
CA LEU A 198 6.06 8.38 21.77
C LEU A 198 5.24 7.65 22.85
N PHE A 199 5.88 6.94 23.78
CA PHE A 199 5.21 6.29 24.93
C PHE A 199 4.52 7.29 25.86
N ILE A 200 5.20 8.39 26.23
CA ILE A 200 4.64 9.45 27.07
C ILE A 200 3.38 10.02 26.42
N HIS A 201 3.47 10.46 25.16
CA HIS A 201 2.35 11.04 24.44
C HIS A 201 1.16 10.06 24.33
N PHE A 202 1.43 8.79 24.06
CA PHE A 202 0.37 7.79 23.97
C PHE A 202 -0.27 7.48 25.33
N ASN A 203 0.53 7.41 26.40
CA ASN A 203 0.02 7.20 27.75
C ASN A 203 -0.81 8.39 28.24
N GLU A 204 -0.45 9.62 27.90
CA GLU A 204 -1.30 10.80 28.14
C GLU A 204 -2.65 10.67 27.41
N LYS A 205 -2.64 10.32 26.12
CA LYS A 205 -3.86 10.09 25.33
C LYS A 205 -4.75 8.98 25.92
N LYS A 206 -4.14 7.96 26.52
CA LYS A 206 -4.84 6.84 27.20
C LYS A 206 -5.21 7.15 28.66
N ASN A 207 -5.03 8.39 29.14
CA ASN A 207 -5.25 8.78 30.54
C ASN A 207 -4.43 7.96 31.56
N ARG A 208 -3.26 7.46 31.14
CA ARG A 208 -2.29 6.73 31.98
C ARG A 208 -1.22 7.66 32.58
N GLY A 209 -1.26 8.96 32.28
CA GLY A 209 -0.31 9.97 32.72
C GLY A 209 0.91 10.12 31.81
N ALA A 210 1.74 11.13 32.10
CA ALA A 210 2.94 11.48 31.35
C ALA A 210 4.14 10.58 31.70
N VAL A 211 3.99 9.28 31.47
CA VAL A 211 5.00 8.26 31.79
C VAL A 211 5.45 7.52 30.54
N GLY A 212 6.74 7.20 30.47
CA GLY A 212 7.29 6.34 29.41
C GLY A 212 6.89 4.87 29.59
N TYR A 213 7.45 4.00 28.75
CA TYR A 213 7.31 2.55 28.87
C TYR A 213 7.69 2.05 30.26
N GLN A 214 6.89 1.11 30.80
CA GLN A 214 7.14 0.42 32.06
C GLN A 214 7.46 -1.06 31.79
N PRO A 215 8.48 -1.65 32.45
CA PRO A 215 8.83 -3.06 32.26
C PRO A 215 7.64 -4.00 32.45
N GLY A 216 7.51 -4.99 31.56
CA GLY A 216 6.40 -5.96 31.56
C GLY A 216 5.19 -5.54 30.72
N GLN A 217 5.12 -4.28 30.28
CA GLN A 217 4.08 -3.86 29.33
C GLN A 217 4.30 -4.52 27.96
N LYS A 218 3.21 -4.95 27.33
CA LYS A 218 3.26 -5.77 26.11
C LYS A 218 3.15 -4.93 24.84
N ILE A 219 4.02 -5.20 23.88
CA ILE A 219 4.00 -4.57 22.55
C ILE A 219 3.68 -5.63 21.49
N PHE A 220 2.68 -5.35 20.66
CA PHE A 220 2.35 -6.20 19.52
C PHE A 220 2.64 -5.50 18.20
N ILE A 221 3.54 -6.07 17.39
CA ILE A 221 3.82 -5.64 16.02
C ILE A 221 2.94 -6.45 15.07
N LYS A 222 1.84 -5.85 14.62
CA LYS A 222 0.91 -6.45 13.66
C LYS A 222 1.46 -6.28 12.25
N THR A 223 1.67 -7.38 11.52
CA THR A 223 2.12 -7.34 10.13
C THR A 223 0.97 -7.66 9.15
N ASN A 224 1.12 -7.25 7.88
CA ASN A 224 0.27 -7.70 6.79
C ASN A 224 0.84 -8.98 6.18
N ALA A 225 0.29 -10.13 6.58
CA ALA A 225 0.72 -11.45 6.07
C ALA A 225 -0.34 -12.11 5.19
N VAL A 226 -1.16 -11.30 4.49
CA VAL A 226 -2.33 -11.73 3.69
C VAL A 226 -2.09 -13.06 2.99
N SER A 227 -2.99 -14.01 3.22
CA SER A 227 -3.04 -15.31 2.54
C SER A 227 -1.65 -15.96 2.47
N THR A 228 -1.01 -16.17 3.61
CA THR A 228 0.28 -16.87 3.70
C THR A 228 0.04 -18.32 4.12
N PRO A 229 -0.46 -19.19 3.20
CA PRO A 229 -0.57 -20.60 3.51
C PRO A 229 0.84 -21.17 3.62
N VAL A 230 1.11 -21.73 4.79
CA VAL A 230 2.28 -22.56 5.03
C VAL A 230 1.79 -23.95 5.42
N ASP A 231 2.61 -24.97 5.14
CA ASP A 231 2.36 -26.30 5.69
C ASP A 231 2.75 -26.37 7.18
N GLY A 232 2.58 -27.53 7.81
CA GLY A 232 2.96 -27.73 9.21
C GLY A 232 4.45 -27.52 9.51
N SER A 233 5.31 -27.42 8.49
CA SER A 233 6.74 -27.11 8.61
C SER A 233 7.06 -25.61 8.50
N HIS A 234 6.05 -24.76 8.31
CA HIS A 234 6.17 -23.31 8.06
C HIS A 234 6.86 -22.97 6.72
N ASN A 235 6.87 -23.91 5.78
CA ASN A 235 7.28 -23.66 4.41
C ASN A 235 6.09 -23.27 3.54
N TYR A 236 6.33 -22.41 2.56
CA TYR A 236 5.31 -21.98 1.63
C TYR A 236 4.76 -23.15 0.81
N SER A 237 3.43 -23.21 0.66
CA SER A 237 2.75 -24.24 -0.14
C SER A 237 2.84 -24.05 -1.66
N GLY A 238 3.56 -23.03 -2.13
CA GLY A 238 3.75 -22.76 -3.56
C GLY A 238 4.39 -21.41 -3.87
N LEU A 239 4.95 -21.30 -5.07
CA LEU A 239 5.73 -20.14 -5.54
C LEU A 239 4.93 -18.83 -5.59
N ASN A 240 3.63 -18.90 -5.87
CA ASN A 240 2.78 -17.70 -5.86
C ASN A 240 2.66 -17.11 -4.45
N ASN A 241 2.50 -17.96 -3.43
CA ASN A 241 2.42 -17.51 -2.04
C ASN A 241 3.75 -16.96 -1.52
N TYR A 242 4.85 -17.50 -2.05
CA TYR A 242 6.22 -17.08 -1.76
C TYR A 242 6.54 -15.68 -2.31
N THR A 243 6.14 -15.40 -3.56
CA THR A 243 6.52 -14.17 -4.29
C THR A 243 5.51 -13.02 -4.15
N MET A 244 4.38 -13.24 -3.47
CA MET A 244 3.30 -12.27 -3.31
C MET A 244 3.69 -11.12 -2.36
N ALA A 245 3.29 -9.89 -2.70
CA ALA A 245 3.58 -8.69 -1.92
C ALA A 245 2.95 -8.78 -0.51
N LYS A 246 3.74 -8.55 0.54
CA LYS A 246 3.37 -8.59 1.96
C LYS A 246 4.28 -7.61 2.71
N THR A 247 4.06 -7.44 4.01
CA THR A 247 5.01 -6.71 4.85
C THR A 247 6.37 -7.40 4.77
N SER A 248 7.39 -6.69 4.35
CA SER A 248 8.76 -7.20 4.28
C SER A 248 9.31 -7.44 5.70
N PRO A 249 10.16 -8.45 5.91
CA PRO A 249 10.73 -8.70 7.24
C PRO A 249 11.71 -7.62 7.70
N GLN A 250 12.30 -6.85 6.79
CA GLN A 250 13.38 -5.90 7.09
C GLN A 250 12.92 -4.70 7.94
N PRO A 251 11.81 -3.98 7.62
CA PRO A 251 11.33 -2.91 8.49
C PRO A 251 10.92 -3.40 9.88
N VAL A 252 10.40 -4.62 9.97
CA VAL A 252 10.05 -5.25 11.27
C VAL A 252 11.31 -5.55 12.08
N LEU A 253 12.38 -6.06 11.45
CA LEU A 253 13.67 -6.27 12.11
C LEU A 253 14.25 -4.95 12.63
N ALA A 254 14.17 -3.87 11.83
CA ALA A 254 14.61 -2.55 12.25
C ALA A 254 13.83 -2.04 13.48
N LEU A 255 12.50 -2.20 13.50
CA LEU A 255 11.67 -1.86 14.66
C LEU A 255 12.03 -2.68 15.90
N LEU A 256 12.29 -4.00 15.75
CA LEU A 256 12.73 -4.85 16.86
C LEU A 256 14.06 -4.34 17.46
N ARG A 257 15.04 -3.99 16.61
CA ARG A 257 16.29 -3.38 17.06
C ARG A 257 16.07 -2.09 17.84
N GLN A 258 15.21 -1.20 17.34
CA GLN A 258 14.91 0.04 18.06
C GLN A 258 14.25 -0.24 19.42
N LEU A 259 13.23 -1.10 19.46
CA LEU A 259 12.51 -1.41 20.69
C LEU A 259 13.42 -2.06 21.75
N VAL A 260 14.21 -3.05 21.36
CA VAL A 260 15.06 -3.81 22.28
C VAL A 260 16.31 -3.02 22.68
N HIS A 261 17.03 -2.45 21.71
CA HIS A 261 18.33 -1.82 21.98
C HIS A 261 18.25 -0.34 22.36
N SER A 262 17.24 0.38 21.88
CA SER A 262 17.11 1.82 22.12
C SER A 262 16.01 2.18 23.12
N ALA A 263 14.86 1.50 23.05
CA ALA A 263 13.75 1.74 23.97
C ALA A 263 13.79 0.88 25.25
N GLY A 264 14.65 -0.16 25.28
CA GLY A 264 14.84 -1.01 26.45
C GLY A 264 13.68 -1.98 26.73
N VAL A 265 12.90 -2.33 25.71
CA VAL A 265 11.79 -3.29 25.83
C VAL A 265 12.36 -4.72 25.86
N ALA A 266 11.91 -5.52 26.83
CA ALA A 266 12.30 -6.92 26.90
C ALA A 266 11.73 -7.73 25.72
N GLN A 267 12.50 -8.66 25.16
CA GLN A 267 12.08 -9.42 23.98
C GLN A 267 10.79 -10.21 24.22
N GLU A 268 10.67 -10.81 25.41
CA GLU A 268 9.51 -11.58 25.88
C GLU A 268 8.22 -10.74 26.03
N ASP A 269 8.34 -9.42 26.05
CA ASP A 269 7.23 -8.48 26.07
C ASP A 269 6.78 -8.07 24.66
N ILE A 270 7.51 -8.48 23.62
CA ILE A 270 7.21 -8.20 22.23
C ILE A 270 6.58 -9.43 21.57
N SER A 271 5.51 -9.20 20.83
CA SER A 271 4.89 -10.17 19.93
C SER A 271 4.90 -9.64 18.50
N VAL A 272 5.11 -10.51 17.51
CA VAL A 272 5.18 -10.13 16.08
C VAL A 272 4.37 -11.11 15.23
N GLY A 273 3.54 -10.60 14.31
CA GLY A 273 2.91 -11.42 13.28
C GLY A 273 1.50 -10.96 12.90
N ASP A 274 0.79 -11.83 12.18
CA ASP A 274 -0.63 -11.67 11.84
C ASP A 274 -1.40 -12.85 12.45
N PRO A 275 -2.29 -12.63 13.44
CA PRO A 275 -2.85 -13.72 14.23
C PRO A 275 -3.68 -14.73 13.43
N ILE A 276 -4.25 -14.34 12.28
CA ILE A 276 -5.00 -15.23 11.39
C ILE A 276 -4.11 -15.95 10.36
N GLN A 277 -2.83 -15.64 10.28
CA GLN A 277 -1.89 -16.19 9.29
C GLN A 277 -0.69 -16.85 9.98
N SER A 278 0.20 -17.44 9.18
CA SER A 278 1.44 -18.04 9.67
C SER A 278 2.66 -17.16 9.37
N VAL A 279 3.69 -17.33 10.20
CA VAL A 279 5.02 -16.74 9.98
C VAL A 279 5.90 -17.79 9.30
N PRO A 280 6.26 -17.64 8.02
CA PRO A 280 7.07 -18.61 7.28
C PRO A 280 8.52 -18.63 7.78
N ASN A 281 9.27 -19.69 7.44
CA ASN A 281 10.67 -19.86 7.87
C ASN A 281 11.56 -18.69 7.46
N ASP A 282 11.47 -18.22 6.22
CA ASP A 282 12.30 -17.13 5.70
C ASP A 282 12.12 -15.81 6.48
N TYR A 283 10.96 -15.59 7.08
CA TYR A 283 10.68 -14.41 7.90
C TYR A 283 11.13 -14.62 9.34
N TRP A 284 10.78 -15.79 9.89
CA TRP A 284 11.14 -16.16 11.26
C TRP A 284 12.64 -16.21 11.43
N GLU A 285 13.41 -16.79 10.50
CA GLU A 285 14.87 -16.86 10.58
C GLU A 285 15.51 -15.48 10.63
N ILE A 286 15.04 -14.53 9.83
CA ILE A 286 15.55 -13.14 9.83
C ILE A 286 15.36 -12.48 11.19
N TRP A 287 14.19 -12.64 11.82
CA TRP A 287 13.90 -12.02 13.11
C TRP A 287 14.51 -12.78 14.28
N HIS A 288 14.30 -14.09 14.34
CA HIS A 288 14.67 -14.96 15.45
C HIS A 288 16.18 -15.09 15.60
N THR A 289 16.96 -15.00 14.51
CA THR A 289 18.43 -15.05 14.59
C THR A 289 18.99 -13.97 15.52
N GLU A 290 18.39 -12.78 15.52
CA GLU A 290 18.79 -11.67 16.39
C GLU A 290 17.97 -11.59 17.68
N PHE A 291 16.68 -11.95 17.61
CA PHE A 291 15.73 -11.84 18.71
C PHE A 291 15.03 -13.17 19.01
N PRO A 292 15.73 -14.15 19.63
CA PRO A 292 15.19 -15.48 19.87
C PRO A 292 14.07 -15.54 20.92
N ASN A 293 13.97 -14.52 21.79
CA ASN A 293 12.98 -14.50 22.88
C ASN A 293 11.70 -13.73 22.54
N VAL A 294 11.59 -13.18 21.33
CA VAL A 294 10.38 -12.52 20.83
C VAL A 294 9.29 -13.56 20.54
N ASN A 295 8.04 -13.21 20.83
CA ASN A 295 6.90 -14.09 20.58
C ASN A 295 6.42 -13.98 19.13
N TYR A 296 6.80 -14.93 18.27
CA TYR A 296 6.34 -14.98 16.88
C TYR A 296 4.97 -15.63 16.77
N ILE A 297 3.93 -14.85 16.50
CA ILE A 297 2.53 -15.29 16.51
C ILE A 297 2.15 -15.94 15.17
N SER A 298 1.56 -17.12 15.22
CA SER A 298 1.08 -17.87 14.05
C SER A 298 -0.23 -18.61 14.35
N ILE A 299 -1.15 -18.65 13.38
CA ILE A 299 -2.41 -19.41 13.49
C ILE A 299 -2.19 -20.92 13.73
N VAL A 300 -1.12 -21.50 13.17
CA VAL A 300 -0.78 -22.92 13.34
C VAL A 300 0.04 -23.13 14.62
N GLY A 301 0.99 -22.24 14.91
CA GLY A 301 2.00 -22.40 15.96
C GLY A 301 3.05 -23.48 15.63
N GLY A 302 3.88 -23.84 16.62
CA GLY A 302 4.93 -24.87 16.46
C GLY A 302 6.20 -24.34 15.78
N ASN A 303 7.26 -25.17 15.74
CA ASN A 303 8.58 -24.81 15.18
C ASN A 303 9.09 -23.42 15.62
N GLY A 304 9.04 -23.14 16.93
CA GLY A 304 9.49 -21.85 17.49
C GLY A 304 8.48 -20.69 17.39
N ARG A 305 7.25 -20.93 16.90
CA ARG A 305 6.17 -19.92 16.90
C ARG A 305 5.09 -20.21 17.93
N THR A 306 4.55 -19.14 18.49
CA THR A 306 3.46 -19.13 19.45
C THR A 306 2.12 -19.18 18.72
N LYS A 307 1.24 -20.10 19.14
CA LYS A 307 -0.07 -20.26 18.52
C LYS A 307 -0.99 -19.09 18.87
N SER A 308 -1.66 -18.51 17.87
CA SER A 308 -2.70 -17.50 18.08
C SER A 308 -3.88 -18.11 18.84
N LEU A 309 -4.27 -17.48 19.96
CA LEU A 309 -5.41 -17.90 20.76
C LEU A 309 -6.54 -16.87 20.68
N PRO A 310 -7.80 -17.31 20.53
CA PRO A 310 -8.95 -16.41 20.49
C PRO A 310 -9.13 -15.71 21.85
N GLY A 311 -9.64 -14.50 21.80
CA GLY A 311 -10.16 -13.79 22.96
C GLY A 311 -11.37 -14.47 23.60
N SER A 312 -11.71 -14.03 24.80
CA SER A 312 -12.75 -14.67 25.60
C SER A 312 -14.17 -14.32 25.14
N ALA A 313 -14.42 -13.05 24.79
CA ALA A 313 -15.73 -12.52 24.44
C ALA A 313 -15.68 -11.64 23.17
N PRO A 314 -16.81 -11.41 22.49
CA PRO A 314 -16.89 -10.40 21.45
C PRO A 314 -16.71 -9.01 22.06
N ILE A 315 -15.79 -8.23 21.51
CA ILE A 315 -15.47 -6.87 21.95
C ILE A 315 -15.48 -5.87 20.80
N LEU A 316 -15.32 -6.34 19.56
CA LEU A 316 -15.46 -5.52 18.37
C LEU A 316 -16.91 -5.57 17.89
N PHE A 317 -17.61 -4.45 17.91
CA PHE A 317 -18.99 -4.32 17.41
C PHE A 317 -19.01 -3.51 16.11
N TYR A 318 -19.88 -3.90 15.19
CA TYR A 318 -19.99 -3.25 13.89
C TYR A 318 -21.13 -2.24 13.85
N SER A 319 -20.81 -1.02 13.43
CA SER A 319 -21.73 0.12 13.50
C SER A 319 -22.85 0.09 12.46
N ASP A 320 -22.76 -0.79 11.46
CA ASP A 320 -23.84 -1.05 10.50
C ASP A 320 -24.99 -1.88 11.08
N ARG A 321 -24.80 -2.49 12.26
CA ARG A 321 -25.81 -3.30 12.96
C ARG A 321 -26.39 -4.40 12.05
N GLY A 322 -25.53 -5.07 11.28
CA GLY A 322 -25.90 -6.19 10.41
C GLY A 322 -26.62 -5.79 9.12
N ALA A 323 -26.67 -4.50 8.79
CA ALA A 323 -27.25 -4.03 7.54
C ALA A 323 -26.42 -4.46 6.31
N VAL A 324 -25.10 -4.51 6.45
CA VAL A 324 -24.12 -4.77 5.37
C VAL A 324 -23.32 -6.04 5.62
N LEU A 325 -22.80 -6.23 6.84
CA LEU A 325 -21.89 -7.33 7.13
C LEU A 325 -22.64 -8.66 7.27
N ARG A 326 -22.16 -9.70 6.58
CA ARG A 326 -22.84 -11.00 6.47
C ARG A 326 -21.86 -12.15 6.53
N SER A 327 -22.28 -13.27 7.10
CA SER A 327 -21.47 -14.49 7.28
C SER A 327 -21.35 -15.38 6.02
N GLY A 328 -21.48 -14.81 4.81
CA GLY A 328 -21.64 -15.59 3.56
C GLY A 328 -20.40 -16.41 3.20
N ASP A 329 -20.26 -16.76 1.92
CA ASP A 329 -19.02 -17.36 1.39
C ASP A 329 -18.46 -16.58 0.20
N TRP A 330 -17.26 -16.93 -0.27
CA TRP A 330 -16.58 -16.21 -1.37
C TRP A 330 -17.30 -16.31 -2.72
N ASN A 331 -18.28 -17.21 -2.86
CA ASN A 331 -19.13 -17.31 -4.05
C ASN A 331 -20.41 -16.49 -3.90
N ASP A 332 -20.87 -16.25 -2.66
CA ASP A 332 -22.04 -15.44 -2.36
C ASP A 332 -21.97 -14.83 -0.95
N ALA A 333 -21.38 -13.64 -0.84
CA ALA A 333 -21.18 -13.00 0.47
C ALA A 333 -22.50 -12.44 1.04
N ALA A 334 -23.50 -12.20 0.17
CA ALA A 334 -24.83 -11.70 0.53
C ALA A 334 -25.75 -12.74 1.20
N LYS A 335 -25.52 -14.06 1.00
CA LYS A 335 -26.38 -15.14 1.55
C LYS A 335 -26.22 -15.41 3.05
N GLY A 336 -25.21 -14.83 3.70
CA GLY A 336 -24.94 -15.06 5.11
C GLY A 336 -25.97 -14.46 6.07
N VAL A 337 -25.88 -14.86 7.34
CA VAL A 337 -26.63 -14.18 8.42
C VAL A 337 -25.97 -12.84 8.75
N PRO A 338 -26.72 -11.83 9.22
CA PRO A 338 -26.16 -10.57 9.71
C PRO A 338 -25.06 -10.80 10.76
N ILE A 339 -23.96 -10.08 10.63
CA ILE A 339 -22.88 -10.04 11.62
C ILE A 339 -22.96 -8.70 12.38
N TYR A 340 -22.89 -8.78 13.70
CA TYR A 340 -22.97 -7.62 14.59
C TYR A 340 -21.66 -7.39 15.37
N ASP A 341 -20.88 -8.44 15.56
CA ASP A 341 -19.72 -8.42 16.43
C ASP A 341 -18.69 -9.50 16.07
N ASP A 342 -17.49 -9.31 16.62
CA ASP A 342 -16.38 -10.24 16.58
C ASP A 342 -15.57 -10.28 17.88
N LYS A 343 -14.96 -11.45 18.12
CA LYS A 343 -13.87 -11.60 19.07
C LYS A 343 -12.57 -11.18 18.41
N LEU A 344 -11.68 -10.58 19.20
CA LEU A 344 -10.29 -10.34 18.79
C LEU A 344 -9.40 -11.49 19.27
N TYR A 345 -8.20 -11.61 18.72
CA TYR A 345 -7.19 -12.52 19.25
C TYR A 345 -6.63 -12.00 20.58
N SER A 346 -6.34 -12.92 21.51
CA SER A 346 -5.84 -12.60 22.86
C SER A 346 -4.57 -11.73 22.87
N VAL A 347 -3.65 -11.91 21.91
CA VAL A 347 -2.45 -11.07 21.79
C VAL A 347 -2.78 -9.59 21.55
N ILE A 348 -3.91 -9.30 20.91
CA ILE A 348 -4.41 -7.94 20.70
C ILE A 348 -5.06 -7.40 21.97
N GLU A 349 -5.87 -8.22 22.65
CA GLU A 349 -6.53 -7.83 23.91
C GLU A 349 -5.52 -7.49 25.01
N GLN A 350 -4.40 -8.23 25.06
CA GLN A 350 -3.34 -8.13 26.05
C GLN A 350 -2.27 -7.07 25.73
N ALA A 351 -2.22 -6.55 24.50
CA ALA A 351 -1.23 -5.56 24.11
C ALA A 351 -1.49 -4.22 24.81
N ASP A 352 -0.50 -3.67 25.49
CA ASP A 352 -0.53 -2.30 26.02
C ASP A 352 -0.30 -1.27 24.91
N TYR A 353 0.46 -1.66 23.88
CA TYR A 353 0.80 -0.88 22.70
C TYR A 353 0.77 -1.76 21.44
N MET A 354 0.24 -1.23 20.35
CA MET A 354 0.30 -1.86 19.03
C MET A 354 1.12 -1.03 18.05
N ILE A 355 1.97 -1.68 17.26
CA ILE A 355 2.61 -1.09 16.07
C ILE A 355 2.02 -1.80 14.86
N ASN A 356 1.40 -1.07 13.95
CA ASN A 356 0.74 -1.66 12.78
C ASN A 356 1.58 -1.41 11.53
N VAL A 357 2.10 -2.50 10.94
CA VAL A 357 3.00 -2.47 9.78
C VAL A 357 2.32 -3.13 8.59
N ALA A 358 1.80 -2.31 7.69
CA ALA A 358 1.12 -2.77 6.47
C ALA A 358 2.01 -2.66 5.23
N ALA A 359 1.76 -3.47 4.21
CA ALA A 359 2.39 -3.31 2.91
C ALA A 359 1.67 -2.25 2.06
N LEU A 360 2.41 -1.48 1.26
CA LEU A 360 1.88 -0.53 0.29
C LEU A 360 1.31 -1.29 -0.91
N LYS A 361 -0.02 -1.54 -0.91
CA LYS A 361 -0.64 -2.40 -1.92
C LYS A 361 -1.98 -1.89 -2.44
N VAL A 362 -2.21 -2.12 -3.72
CA VAL A 362 -3.52 -2.06 -4.37
C VAL A 362 -4.35 -3.28 -3.98
N HIS A 363 -5.68 -3.15 -4.05
CA HIS A 363 -6.60 -4.25 -3.81
C HIS A 363 -7.83 -4.15 -4.71
N GLU A 364 -8.21 -5.25 -5.33
CA GLU A 364 -9.22 -5.36 -6.38
C GLU A 364 -10.61 -4.91 -5.89
N ARG A 365 -10.99 -5.36 -4.68
CA ARG A 365 -12.22 -4.91 -4.00
C ARG A 365 -12.06 -3.56 -3.29
N ALA A 366 -11.11 -3.44 -2.37
CA ALA A 366 -10.98 -2.24 -1.51
C ALA A 366 -10.42 -0.99 -2.22
N GLY A 367 -9.89 -1.11 -3.44
CA GLY A 367 -9.02 -0.11 -4.06
C GLY A 367 -7.60 -0.19 -3.54
N VAL A 368 -7.41 -0.13 -2.22
CA VAL A 368 -6.10 -0.13 -1.55
C VAL A 368 -6.08 -1.00 -0.29
N THR A 369 -4.89 -1.36 0.17
CA THR A 369 -4.64 -2.04 1.43
C THR A 369 -3.51 -1.34 2.17
N PHE A 370 -3.83 -0.77 3.33
CA PHE A 370 -2.90 -0.15 4.27
C PHE A 370 -3.17 -0.67 5.70
N VAL A 371 -2.89 0.15 6.72
CA VAL A 371 -2.95 -0.21 8.15
C VAL A 371 -4.36 -0.52 8.65
N ALA A 372 -5.40 0.18 8.21
CA ALA A 372 -6.79 -0.10 8.59
C ALA A 372 -7.23 -1.48 8.08
N LYS A 373 -6.95 -1.78 6.81
CA LYS A 373 -7.27 -3.08 6.21
C LYS A 373 -6.39 -4.20 6.75
N CYS A 374 -5.21 -3.90 7.30
CA CYS A 374 -4.36 -4.86 8.01
C CYS A 374 -5.08 -5.51 9.21
N HIS A 375 -6.10 -4.85 9.76
CA HIS A 375 -6.93 -5.40 10.83
C HIS A 375 -7.94 -6.48 10.39
N PHE A 376 -8.06 -6.76 9.09
CA PHE A 376 -8.86 -7.90 8.62
C PHE A 376 -8.34 -9.26 9.15
N GLY A 377 -7.10 -9.31 9.66
CA GLY A 377 -6.56 -10.47 10.38
C GLY A 377 -6.65 -10.43 11.90
N SER A 378 -7.41 -9.48 12.47
CA SER A 378 -7.48 -9.26 13.93
C SER A 378 -8.63 -10.01 14.63
N HIS A 379 -9.66 -10.40 13.89
CA HIS A 379 -10.80 -11.15 14.42
C HIS A 379 -10.58 -12.66 14.37
N THR A 380 -11.30 -13.42 15.19
CA THR A 380 -11.09 -14.88 15.31
C THR A 380 -11.93 -15.75 14.36
N ARG A 381 -12.68 -15.15 13.42
CA ARG A 381 -13.39 -15.92 12.38
C ARG A 381 -12.39 -16.63 11.46
N THR A 382 -12.87 -17.65 10.76
CA THR A 382 -12.05 -18.49 9.87
C THR A 382 -11.46 -17.72 8.69
N ASN A 383 -12.08 -16.62 8.27
CA ASN A 383 -11.60 -15.73 7.23
C ASN A 383 -12.23 -14.33 7.41
N ALA A 384 -11.78 -13.38 6.60
CA ALA A 384 -12.22 -11.99 6.66
C ALA A 384 -13.35 -11.64 5.68
N LEU A 385 -14.05 -12.61 5.11
CA LEU A 385 -15.06 -12.35 4.07
C LEU A 385 -16.16 -11.39 4.55
N HIS A 386 -16.68 -11.59 5.76
CA HIS A 386 -17.80 -10.79 6.27
C HIS A 386 -17.47 -9.30 6.32
N VAL A 387 -16.23 -8.95 6.70
CA VAL A 387 -15.75 -7.56 6.67
C VAL A 387 -15.43 -7.07 5.26
N HIS A 388 -15.20 -7.94 4.28
CA HIS A 388 -15.10 -7.49 2.87
C HIS A 388 -16.41 -6.88 2.35
N ASN A 389 -17.56 -7.22 2.93
CA ASN A 389 -18.85 -6.62 2.57
C ASN A 389 -18.90 -5.11 2.85
N GLY A 390 -18.12 -4.62 3.82
CA GLY A 390 -18.03 -3.21 4.16
C GLY A 390 -17.12 -2.38 3.25
N LEU A 391 -16.42 -3.00 2.29
CA LEU A 391 -15.49 -2.31 1.40
C LEU A 391 -16.20 -1.67 0.21
N VAL A 392 -15.45 -0.89 -0.57
CA VAL A 392 -15.82 -0.55 -1.94
C VAL A 392 -15.95 -1.86 -2.72
N ASN A 393 -17.00 -2.01 -3.54
CA ASN A 393 -17.24 -3.22 -4.34
C ASN A 393 -17.93 -2.81 -5.65
N PRO A 394 -17.21 -2.19 -6.59
CA PRO A 394 -17.84 -1.54 -7.75
C PRO A 394 -18.40 -2.55 -8.76
N ASP A 395 -17.76 -3.71 -8.87
CA ASP A 395 -18.17 -4.78 -9.78
C ASP A 395 -19.20 -5.73 -9.16
N GLY A 396 -19.49 -5.57 -7.86
CA GLY A 396 -20.38 -6.47 -7.13
C GLY A 396 -19.81 -7.89 -7.14
N TRP A 397 -18.52 -8.08 -6.85
CA TRP A 397 -17.88 -9.40 -6.84
C TRP A 397 -17.93 -10.04 -5.44
N PRO A 398 -18.30 -11.33 -5.33
CA PRO A 398 -18.83 -12.21 -6.40
C PRO A 398 -20.18 -11.69 -6.91
N THR A 399 -20.56 -11.97 -8.18
CA THR A 399 -21.68 -11.33 -8.92
C THR A 399 -23.06 -11.26 -8.22
N SER A 400 -23.23 -11.94 -7.09
CA SER A 400 -24.40 -11.86 -6.22
C SER A 400 -24.34 -10.75 -5.15
N ASP A 401 -23.17 -10.16 -4.91
CA ASP A 401 -22.97 -9.09 -3.95
C ASP A 401 -23.51 -7.76 -4.47
N PRO A 402 -24.14 -6.94 -3.60
CA PRO A 402 -24.55 -5.61 -3.97
C PRO A 402 -23.32 -4.77 -4.32
N LYS A 403 -23.45 -3.98 -5.39
CA LYS A 403 -22.46 -2.96 -5.73
C LYS A 403 -22.36 -1.92 -4.62
N ARG A 404 -21.15 -1.49 -4.30
CA ARG A 404 -20.84 -0.54 -3.22
C ARG A 404 -19.83 0.52 -3.65
N ASP A 405 -19.97 0.99 -4.88
CA ASP A 405 -19.23 2.12 -5.44
C ASP A 405 -19.70 3.47 -4.87
N GLY A 406 -18.80 4.45 -4.87
CA GLY A 406 -19.10 5.83 -4.46
C GLY A 406 -18.99 6.10 -2.96
N TYR A 407 -19.49 7.26 -2.54
CA TYR A 407 -19.30 7.82 -1.20
C TYR A 407 -20.55 7.76 -0.34
N GLY A 408 -20.39 7.95 0.97
CA GLY A 408 -21.52 8.00 1.92
C GLY A 408 -22.15 6.63 2.16
N LEU A 409 -21.38 5.55 2.00
CA LEU A 409 -21.75 4.20 2.38
C LEU A 409 -21.04 3.80 3.66
N TYR A 410 -21.63 2.91 4.46
CA TYR A 410 -20.92 2.37 5.63
C TYR A 410 -19.60 1.72 5.21
N ARG A 411 -18.51 2.11 5.87
CA ARG A 411 -17.17 1.55 5.65
C ARG A 411 -16.66 0.94 6.94
N VAL A 412 -16.58 -0.39 6.96
CA VAL A 412 -16.11 -1.15 8.14
C VAL A 412 -14.71 -0.74 8.60
N LEU A 413 -13.89 -0.18 7.70
CA LEU A 413 -12.56 0.32 8.05
C LEU A 413 -12.61 1.40 9.13
N VAL A 414 -13.67 2.21 9.20
CA VAL A 414 -13.81 3.26 10.22
C VAL A 414 -14.01 2.66 11.61
N ASP A 415 -14.79 1.59 11.75
CA ASP A 415 -14.90 0.85 13.03
C ASP A 415 -13.54 0.29 13.45
N LEU A 416 -12.79 -0.32 12.52
CA LEU A 416 -11.47 -0.90 12.82
C LEU A 416 -10.42 0.16 13.20
N MET A 417 -10.49 1.34 12.58
CA MET A 417 -9.63 2.48 12.92
C MET A 417 -9.98 3.06 14.29
N GLY A 418 -11.26 3.13 14.63
CA GLY A 418 -11.74 3.72 15.88
C GLY A 418 -11.65 2.81 17.11
N HIS A 419 -11.68 1.48 16.92
CA HIS A 419 -11.78 0.53 18.02
C HIS A 419 -10.60 0.61 19.00
N GLU A 420 -10.88 0.58 20.30
CA GLU A 420 -9.96 0.92 21.38
C GLU A 420 -8.71 0.03 21.45
N LYS A 421 -8.86 -1.25 21.03
CA LYS A 421 -7.81 -2.28 20.97
C LYS A 421 -7.12 -2.39 19.60
N LEU A 422 -7.62 -1.70 18.57
CA LEU A 422 -7.09 -1.76 17.20
C LEU A 422 -6.40 -0.44 16.86
N GLY A 423 -6.98 0.39 15.99
CA GLY A 423 -6.41 1.71 15.68
C GLY A 423 -6.31 2.60 16.92
N GLY A 424 -7.27 2.50 17.85
CA GLY A 424 -7.21 3.19 19.14
C GLY A 424 -6.07 2.75 20.05
N ASN A 425 -5.49 1.56 19.86
CA ASN A 425 -4.31 1.06 20.61
C ASN A 425 -3.00 1.16 19.82
N THR A 426 -3.05 1.70 18.60
CA THR A 426 -1.88 1.77 17.72
C THR A 426 -1.07 3.01 18.04
N ILE A 427 0.14 2.81 18.56
CA ILE A 427 1.06 3.88 18.94
C ILE A 427 1.85 4.42 17.73
N LEU A 428 2.08 3.55 16.74
CA LEU A 428 2.83 3.87 15.53
C LEU A 428 2.24 3.10 14.34
N ASN A 429 1.93 3.82 13.27
CA ASN A 429 1.52 3.25 12.00
C ASN A 429 2.67 3.32 11.01
N VAL A 430 2.94 2.20 10.34
CA VAL A 430 4.00 2.07 9.33
C VAL A 430 3.41 1.45 8.07
N VAL A 431 3.66 2.06 6.92
CA VAL A 431 3.42 1.45 5.62
C VAL A 431 4.77 1.14 4.97
N ASP A 432 5.04 -0.15 4.82
CA ASP A 432 6.16 -0.69 4.08
C ASP A 432 5.90 -0.56 2.58
N GLY A 433 6.62 0.37 1.96
CA GLY A 433 6.64 0.58 0.52
C GLY A 433 7.99 0.22 -0.09
N LEU A 434 8.78 -0.69 0.52
CA LEU A 434 9.99 -1.20 -0.12
C LEU A 434 9.61 -1.88 -1.45
N TRP A 435 8.56 -2.68 -1.41
CA TRP A 435 8.05 -3.48 -2.53
C TRP A 435 6.54 -3.26 -2.71
N GLY A 436 6.16 -2.37 -3.62
CA GLY A 436 4.75 -2.00 -3.85
C GLY A 436 3.98 -3.06 -4.64
N GLY A 437 2.79 -3.46 -4.17
CA GLY A 437 1.98 -4.51 -4.80
C GLY A 437 0.81 -3.98 -5.65
N PRO A 438 0.55 -4.56 -6.84
CA PRO A 438 -0.54 -4.14 -7.74
C PRO A 438 -1.90 -4.78 -7.40
N GLY A 439 -1.97 -5.67 -6.40
CA GLY A 439 -3.21 -6.33 -6.03
C GLY A 439 -3.10 -7.09 -4.71
N ALA A 440 -4.23 -7.62 -4.23
CA ALA A 440 -4.28 -8.33 -2.94
C ALA A 440 -3.38 -9.56 -2.96
N ASN A 441 -3.39 -10.30 -4.08
CA ASN A 441 -2.65 -11.55 -4.22
C ASN A 441 -1.64 -11.55 -5.39
N LEU A 442 -1.05 -10.39 -5.68
CA LEU A 442 -0.11 -10.21 -6.78
C LEU A 442 1.32 -9.95 -6.27
N ARG A 443 2.30 -10.20 -7.16
CA ARG A 443 3.72 -9.92 -6.92
C ARG A 443 3.99 -8.41 -6.95
N PRO A 444 4.94 -7.88 -6.16
CA PRO A 444 5.36 -6.50 -6.26
C PRO A 444 5.72 -6.08 -7.70
N VAL A 445 5.48 -4.81 -8.00
CA VAL A 445 5.84 -4.16 -9.27
C VAL A 445 6.69 -2.93 -9.04
N LYS A 446 7.52 -2.59 -10.03
CA LYS A 446 8.24 -1.33 -10.08
C LYS A 446 7.27 -0.18 -10.34
N PHE A 447 7.53 0.96 -9.72
CA PHE A 447 6.73 2.17 -9.86
C PHE A 447 7.32 3.05 -10.97
N LYS A 448 6.48 3.45 -11.91
CA LYS A 448 6.83 4.25 -13.09
C LYS A 448 6.86 5.74 -12.78
N MET A 449 6.09 6.22 -11.79
CA MET A 449 6.05 7.63 -11.44
C MET A 449 7.37 8.13 -10.86
N ALA A 450 7.61 9.44 -10.98
CA ALA A 450 8.72 10.09 -10.30
C ALA A 450 8.48 10.14 -8.76
N PRO A 451 9.53 9.91 -7.95
CA PRO A 451 10.93 9.82 -8.34
C PRO A 451 11.46 8.39 -8.58
N PHE A 452 10.58 7.38 -8.54
CA PHE A 452 10.95 5.96 -8.68
C PHE A 452 11.43 5.61 -10.10
N ASN A 453 10.85 6.25 -11.12
CA ASN A 453 11.34 6.19 -12.51
C ASN A 453 11.52 4.76 -13.05
N ASN A 454 10.48 3.93 -12.91
CA ASN A 454 10.48 2.52 -13.29
C ASN A 454 11.46 1.68 -12.45
N ASP A 455 11.48 1.95 -11.15
CA ASP A 455 12.22 1.18 -10.15
C ASP A 455 11.36 0.79 -8.95
N TRP A 456 11.90 -0.01 -8.03
CA TRP A 456 11.21 -0.38 -6.81
C TRP A 456 10.94 0.85 -5.94
N PRO A 457 9.74 0.96 -5.33
CA PRO A 457 9.38 2.14 -4.57
C PRO A 457 10.30 2.42 -3.38
N SER A 458 10.97 1.41 -2.81
CA SER A 458 12.07 1.58 -1.85
C SER A 458 11.78 2.60 -0.75
N SER A 459 10.55 2.54 -0.21
CA SER A 459 9.97 3.57 0.64
C SER A 459 9.53 3.03 2.00
N ILE A 460 9.62 3.86 3.03
CA ILE A 460 8.97 3.65 4.33
C ILE A 460 8.12 4.88 4.63
N PHE A 461 6.86 4.66 5.01
CA PHE A 461 5.97 5.71 5.47
C PHE A 461 5.66 5.49 6.95
N MET A 462 5.68 6.55 7.76
CA MET A 462 5.50 6.45 9.20
C MET A 462 4.68 7.62 9.76
N SER A 463 3.76 7.33 10.68
CA SER A 463 2.90 8.36 11.30
C SER A 463 2.27 7.89 12.63
N GLN A 464 1.95 8.86 13.50
CA GLN A 464 1.01 8.66 14.62
C GLN A 464 -0.46 8.92 14.22
N ASP A 465 -0.68 9.63 13.11
CA ASP A 465 -1.98 9.89 12.51
C ASP A 465 -2.26 8.88 11.39
N GLN A 466 -3.16 7.93 11.67
CA GLN A 466 -3.51 6.87 10.74
C GLN A 466 -4.23 7.39 9.49
N VAL A 467 -5.13 8.38 9.65
CA VAL A 467 -5.90 8.93 8.53
C VAL A 467 -4.96 9.69 7.59
N ALA A 468 -4.05 10.49 8.14
CA ALA A 468 -3.07 11.22 7.35
C ALA A 468 -2.13 10.26 6.60
N LEU A 469 -1.66 9.20 7.26
CA LEU A 469 -0.79 8.20 6.65
C LEU A 469 -1.45 7.51 5.46
N GLU A 470 -2.69 7.05 5.63
CA GLU A 470 -3.42 6.39 4.54
C GLU A 470 -3.78 7.36 3.41
N SER A 471 -4.04 8.64 3.72
CA SER A 471 -4.27 9.67 2.71
C SER A 471 -3.04 9.85 1.82
N VAL A 472 -1.85 9.95 2.43
CA VAL A 472 -0.59 10.06 1.69
C VAL A 472 -0.35 8.81 0.86
N CYS A 473 -0.44 7.61 1.46
CA CYS A 473 -0.21 6.37 0.74
C CYS A 473 -1.21 6.16 -0.41
N PHE A 474 -2.47 6.58 -0.21
CA PHE A 474 -3.50 6.55 -1.24
C PHE A 474 -3.13 7.43 -2.43
N ASP A 475 -2.66 8.67 -2.18
CA ASP A 475 -2.23 9.58 -3.24
C ASP A 475 -1.08 8.98 -4.09
N PHE A 476 -0.12 8.29 -3.46
CA PHE A 476 0.92 7.54 -4.17
C PHE A 476 0.35 6.45 -5.07
N LEU A 477 -0.54 5.59 -4.54
CA LEU A 477 -1.13 4.53 -5.34
C LEU A 477 -2.06 5.05 -6.43
N LYS A 478 -2.82 6.12 -6.16
CA LYS A 478 -3.69 6.79 -7.15
C LYS A 478 -2.88 7.45 -8.27
N ALA A 479 -1.71 8.01 -7.98
CA ALA A 479 -0.84 8.55 -9.03
C ALA A 479 -0.10 7.48 -9.84
N GLU A 480 0.24 6.36 -9.22
CA GLU A 480 0.96 5.27 -9.87
C GLU A 480 0.03 4.38 -10.71
N PHE A 481 -1.11 3.94 -10.17
CA PHE A 481 -1.98 2.96 -10.80
C PHE A 481 -3.03 3.62 -11.70
N THR A 482 -2.55 4.24 -12.76
CA THR A 482 -3.35 4.81 -13.86
C THR A 482 -3.29 3.91 -15.10
N SER A 483 -4.28 4.00 -15.99
CA SER A 483 -4.42 3.09 -17.15
C SER A 483 -3.26 3.16 -18.15
N ASP A 484 -2.49 4.25 -18.16
CA ASP A 484 -1.28 4.41 -18.96
C ASP A 484 -0.05 3.74 -18.32
N LYS A 485 -0.10 3.41 -17.03
CA LYS A 485 1.02 2.81 -16.28
C LYS A 485 0.77 1.36 -15.92
N HIS A 486 -0.41 1.00 -15.39
CA HIS A 486 -0.74 -0.34 -14.91
C HIS A 486 -2.15 -0.76 -15.30
N ALA A 487 -2.41 -2.07 -15.31
CA ALA A 487 -3.74 -2.61 -15.59
C ALA A 487 -4.65 -2.53 -14.35
N GLU A 488 -4.08 -2.62 -13.15
CA GLU A 488 -4.76 -2.69 -11.87
C GLU A 488 -5.16 -1.29 -11.36
N THR A 489 -6.04 -0.60 -12.10
CA THR A 489 -6.47 0.79 -11.81
C THR A 489 -7.46 0.90 -10.65
N TYR A 490 -7.48 -0.05 -9.72
CA TYR A 490 -8.42 -0.07 -8.59
C TYR A 490 -8.34 1.16 -7.67
N PRO A 491 -7.18 1.84 -7.47
CA PRO A 491 -7.16 3.10 -6.73
C PRO A 491 -7.95 4.25 -7.40
N GLN A 492 -8.29 4.12 -8.69
CA GLN A 492 -9.10 5.11 -9.42
C GLN A 492 -10.62 4.95 -9.18
N MET A 493 -11.05 3.90 -8.49
CA MET A 493 -12.47 3.64 -8.26
C MET A 493 -13.09 4.71 -7.36
N ALA A 494 -14.34 5.06 -7.61
CA ALA A 494 -15.05 6.03 -6.80
C ALA A 494 -15.29 5.50 -5.37
N GLY A 495 -14.95 6.31 -4.35
CA GLY A 495 -15.18 6.00 -2.95
C GLY A 495 -14.08 5.17 -2.26
N VAL A 496 -12.92 4.96 -2.89
CA VAL A 496 -11.80 4.21 -2.29
C VAL A 496 -11.29 4.84 -0.99
N ASP A 497 -11.40 6.16 -0.88
CA ASP A 497 -11.06 6.98 0.29
C ASP A 497 -12.29 7.42 1.10
N ASP A 498 -13.48 6.87 0.85
CA ASP A 498 -14.71 7.19 1.60
C ASP A 498 -14.57 6.87 3.10
N HIS A 499 -13.77 5.86 3.46
CA HIS A 499 -13.45 5.59 4.88
C HIS A 499 -12.58 6.68 5.49
N LEU A 500 -11.70 7.32 4.73
CA LEU A 500 -10.85 8.43 5.22
C LEU A 500 -11.69 9.68 5.46
N HIS A 501 -12.62 9.98 4.56
CA HIS A 501 -13.59 11.07 4.73
C HIS A 501 -14.42 10.89 6.02
N GLN A 502 -14.91 9.68 6.24
CA GLN A 502 -15.73 9.34 7.41
C GLN A 502 -14.93 9.26 8.72
N ALA A 503 -13.68 8.79 8.67
CA ALA A 503 -12.78 8.77 9.82
C ALA A 503 -12.31 10.17 10.21
N ALA A 504 -12.14 11.07 9.25
CA ALA A 504 -11.71 12.44 9.50
C ALA A 504 -12.85 13.30 10.05
N ASP A 505 -14.06 13.22 9.48
CA ASP A 505 -15.17 14.12 9.81
C ASP A 505 -16.52 13.38 9.82
N SER A 506 -17.23 13.48 10.95
CA SER A 506 -18.53 12.83 11.17
C SER A 506 -19.67 13.39 10.32
N THR A 507 -19.50 14.58 9.72
CA THR A 507 -20.45 15.11 8.73
C THR A 507 -20.50 14.29 7.44
N ASN A 508 -19.47 13.48 7.17
CA ASN A 508 -19.42 12.55 6.04
C ASN A 508 -20.07 11.19 6.36
N TRP A 509 -20.54 10.96 7.59
CA TRP A 509 -21.14 9.68 7.94
C TRP A 509 -22.44 9.41 7.16
N PRO A 510 -22.64 8.16 6.71
CA PRO A 510 -23.88 7.76 6.05
C PRO A 510 -25.11 8.03 6.94
N ALA A 511 -26.25 8.32 6.31
CA ALA A 511 -27.49 8.49 7.04
C ALA A 511 -27.82 7.25 7.89
N GLY A 512 -28.11 7.47 9.18
CA GLY A 512 -28.43 6.40 10.12
C GLY A 512 -27.22 5.65 10.70
N VAL A 513 -26.01 5.90 10.22
CA VAL A 513 -24.78 5.32 10.78
C VAL A 513 -24.22 6.23 11.86
N ARG A 514 -23.81 5.62 12.97
CA ARG A 514 -23.06 6.25 14.06
C ARG A 514 -21.96 5.26 14.43
N TYR A 515 -20.71 5.65 14.21
CA TYR A 515 -19.60 4.77 14.52
C TYR A 515 -19.38 4.69 16.04
N ASP A 516 -19.60 3.51 16.59
CA ASP A 516 -19.50 3.13 18.01
C ASP A 516 -19.01 1.67 18.06
N PRO A 517 -17.71 1.43 17.80
CA PRO A 517 -17.17 0.08 17.67
C PRO A 517 -17.10 -0.69 19.01
N GLU A 518 -17.30 -0.01 20.14
CA GLU A 518 -17.32 -0.60 21.49
C GLU A 518 -18.73 -0.91 21.98
N LYS A 519 -19.76 -0.34 21.33
CA LYS A 519 -21.17 -0.44 21.70
C LYS A 519 -21.43 0.05 23.14
N ASP A 520 -20.71 1.08 23.55
CA ASP A 520 -20.84 1.70 24.87
C ASP A 520 -21.57 3.06 24.83
N GLY A 521 -21.95 3.52 23.62
CA GLY A 521 -22.60 4.80 23.37
C GLY A 521 -21.63 5.95 23.07
N THR A 522 -20.32 5.71 23.15
CA THR A 522 -19.28 6.69 22.80
C THR A 522 -19.05 6.68 21.29
N VAL A 523 -19.59 7.70 20.62
CA VAL A 523 -19.37 7.85 19.18
C VAL A 523 -17.95 8.33 18.88
N LEU A 524 -17.40 7.86 17.78
CA LEU A 524 -16.06 8.26 17.34
C LEU A 524 -15.98 9.78 17.09
N ALA A 525 -14.89 10.37 17.57
CA ALA A 525 -14.45 11.70 17.15
C ALA A 525 -13.60 11.61 15.87
N SER A 526 -13.05 12.74 15.42
CA SER A 526 -12.07 12.75 14.33
C SER A 526 -10.88 11.86 14.67
N LEU A 527 -10.57 10.92 13.78
CA LEU A 527 -9.45 9.98 13.94
C LEU A 527 -8.14 10.51 13.34
N GLY A 528 -8.17 11.65 12.65
CA GLY A 528 -7.00 12.20 11.97
C GLY A 528 -7.35 13.20 10.86
N ALA A 529 -6.32 13.71 10.20
CA ALA A 529 -6.46 14.63 9.07
C ALA A 529 -6.55 13.88 7.73
N HIS A 530 -7.51 14.27 6.89
CA HIS A 530 -7.60 13.80 5.50
C HIS A 530 -7.56 15.00 4.53
N GLU A 531 -6.80 14.86 3.46
CA GLU A 531 -6.78 15.72 2.27
C GLU A 531 -5.92 15.06 1.18
N HIS A 532 -5.94 15.63 -0.02
CA HIS A 532 -5.06 15.26 -1.11
C HIS A 532 -4.00 16.33 -1.38
N TRP A 533 -2.83 15.89 -1.84
CA TRP A 533 -1.76 16.82 -2.23
C TRP A 533 -2.15 17.73 -3.39
N ASN A 534 -1.39 18.80 -3.59
CA ASN A 534 -1.55 19.74 -4.71
C ASN A 534 -1.36 19.09 -6.10
N ASN A 535 -0.32 18.27 -6.27
CA ASN A 535 0.01 17.55 -7.50
C ASN A 535 1.07 16.47 -7.24
N VAL A 536 1.20 15.53 -8.18
CA VAL A 536 2.13 14.39 -8.09
C VAL A 536 3.62 14.79 -8.08
N THR A 537 3.99 15.95 -8.62
CA THR A 537 5.39 16.38 -8.67
C THR A 537 5.82 16.94 -7.32
N ASP A 538 5.08 17.94 -6.83
CA ASP A 538 5.41 18.65 -5.60
C ASP A 538 5.01 17.88 -4.34
N LYS A 539 3.93 17.08 -4.40
CA LYS A 539 3.36 16.31 -3.29
C LYS A 539 3.24 17.15 -2.00
N LYS A 540 2.67 18.36 -2.11
CA LYS A 540 2.49 19.29 -0.99
C LYS A 540 1.07 19.26 -0.47
N TYR A 541 0.93 19.05 0.83
CA TYR A 541 -0.30 19.14 1.60
C TYR A 541 -0.48 20.52 2.22
N SER A 542 -1.60 20.76 2.91
CA SER A 542 -1.92 22.09 3.42
C SER A 542 -0.88 22.62 4.41
N ARG A 543 -0.37 21.78 5.33
CA ARG A 543 0.65 22.23 6.30
C ARG A 543 2.02 22.48 5.66
N ASP A 544 2.38 21.74 4.61
CA ASP A 544 3.60 22.00 3.83
C ASP A 544 3.59 23.40 3.17
N ARG A 545 2.39 23.97 3.01
CA ARG A 545 2.15 25.29 2.41
C ARG A 545 1.92 26.38 3.47
N GLY A 546 2.19 26.10 4.74
CA GLY A 546 2.07 27.04 5.85
C GLY A 546 0.67 27.13 6.47
N ALA A 547 -0.27 26.25 6.10
CA ALA A 547 -1.53 26.16 6.84
C ALA A 547 -1.29 25.58 8.25
N GLY A 548 -2.04 26.05 9.24
CA GLY A 548 -1.94 25.54 10.62
C GLY A 548 -2.58 24.16 10.85
N GLN A 549 -3.32 23.64 9.86
CA GLN A 549 -4.08 22.39 9.94
C GLN A 549 -3.94 21.58 8.66
N GLY A 550 -4.24 20.28 8.75
CA GLY A 550 -4.11 19.33 7.64
C GLY A 550 -2.91 18.40 7.80
N ILE A 551 -2.43 17.88 6.68
CA ILE A 551 -1.30 16.97 6.57
C ILE A 551 -0.01 17.75 6.34
N GLU A 552 1.07 17.30 6.98
CA GLU A 552 2.46 17.68 6.73
C GLU A 552 3.21 16.44 6.23
N LEU A 553 3.79 16.50 5.02
CA LEU A 553 4.59 15.41 4.48
C LEU A 553 6.08 15.75 4.58
N VAL A 554 6.75 15.14 5.56
CA VAL A 554 8.21 15.23 5.71
C VAL A 554 8.86 14.21 4.80
N LYS A 555 9.64 14.70 3.83
CA LYS A 555 10.34 13.86 2.84
C LYS A 555 11.79 13.69 3.25
N LEU A 556 12.24 12.45 3.37
CA LEU A 556 13.64 12.11 3.55
C LEU A 556 14.13 11.56 2.20
N HIS A 557 14.84 12.40 1.46
CA HIS A 557 15.50 12.06 0.19
C HIS A 557 17.00 12.07 0.46
N GLU A 558 17.69 10.98 0.14
CA GLU A 558 19.08 10.75 0.52
C GLU A 558 19.23 10.54 2.04
N VAL A 559 18.69 9.43 2.53
CA VAL A 559 19.09 8.85 3.84
C VAL A 559 20.57 8.46 3.72
N THR A 560 21.46 9.44 3.80
CA THR A 560 22.89 9.23 3.94
C THR A 560 23.11 8.68 5.33
N SER A 561 23.60 7.45 5.44
CA SER A 561 23.88 6.82 6.72
C SER A 561 24.85 7.66 7.57
N VAL A 562 24.35 8.55 8.43
CA VAL A 562 25.14 9.19 9.48
C VAL A 562 24.27 9.57 10.68
N ASN A 563 24.42 8.84 11.80
CA ASN A 563 24.50 9.40 13.15
C ASN A 563 24.85 8.29 14.18
N GLN A 564 26.14 8.07 14.42
CA GLN A 564 26.64 7.64 15.73
C GLN A 564 27.11 8.89 16.50
N PRO A 565 26.89 8.97 17.83
CA PRO A 565 27.24 10.15 18.60
C PRO A 565 28.76 10.35 18.65
N ALA A 566 29.17 11.58 18.32
CA ALA A 566 30.48 12.20 18.50
C ALA A 566 31.68 11.27 18.78
N ALA A 567 32.28 10.73 17.72
CA ALA A 567 33.70 10.41 17.71
C ALA A 567 34.35 11.13 16.52
N VAL A 568 35.28 12.04 16.85
CA VAL A 568 36.21 12.81 15.98
C VAL A 568 36.07 12.55 14.47
N GLN A 569 35.57 13.57 13.75
CA GLN A 569 35.59 13.58 12.28
C GLN A 569 37.00 13.36 11.74
N HIS A 570 37.15 12.37 10.86
CA HIS A 570 38.22 12.35 9.87
C HIS A 570 37.58 12.43 8.47
N PRO A 571 38.12 13.25 7.56
CA PRO A 571 37.50 13.53 6.27
C PRO A 571 37.39 12.26 5.42
N HIS A 572 36.22 12.04 4.81
CA HIS A 572 35.94 10.97 3.86
C HIS A 572 36.87 11.07 2.64
N GLY A 573 37.97 10.32 2.65
CA GLY A 573 38.91 10.18 1.55
C GLY A 573 38.98 8.74 1.04
N ILE A 574 39.61 8.53 -0.10
CA ILE A 574 39.94 7.18 -0.59
C ILE A 574 40.80 6.49 0.47
N ARG A 575 40.48 5.22 0.81
CA ARG A 575 41.24 4.45 1.81
C ARG A 575 41.78 3.17 1.19
N LEU A 576 42.99 2.81 1.61
CA LEU A 576 43.61 1.53 1.31
C LEU A 576 43.97 0.89 2.65
N GLU A 577 43.34 -0.23 2.99
CA GLU A 577 43.52 -0.92 4.27
C GLU A 577 44.72 -1.86 4.23
N ALA A 578 45.21 -2.25 5.42
CA ALA A 578 46.23 -3.29 5.54
C ALA A 578 45.69 -4.62 5.01
N ASN A 579 46.51 -5.34 4.25
CA ASN A 579 46.13 -6.66 3.79
C ASN A 579 46.10 -7.65 4.97
N TYR A 580 45.19 -8.63 4.94
CA TYR A 580 45.10 -9.67 5.96
C TYR A 580 44.87 -11.05 5.34
N PRO A 581 45.61 -12.10 5.74
CA PRO A 581 46.72 -12.07 6.71
C PRO A 581 47.95 -11.30 6.18
N ASN A 582 48.77 -10.75 7.07
CA ASN A 582 50.08 -10.16 6.77
C ASN A 582 51.02 -10.32 7.98
N PRO A 583 52.09 -11.13 7.91
CA PRO A 583 52.55 -11.89 6.75
C PRO A 583 51.58 -12.98 6.28
N PHE A 584 51.67 -13.39 5.02
CA PHE A 584 50.85 -14.44 4.42
C PHE A 584 51.68 -15.45 3.64
N ASN A 585 51.16 -16.67 3.45
CA ASN A 585 51.86 -17.79 2.79
C ASN A 585 51.16 -18.30 1.51
N ALA A 586 49.83 -18.37 1.49
CA ALA A 586 49.04 -18.90 0.39
C ALA A 586 48.24 -17.81 -0.37
N GLY A 587 47.75 -16.79 0.34
CA GLY A 587 47.00 -15.68 -0.24
C GLY A 587 46.68 -14.63 0.83
N THR A 588 46.33 -13.42 0.41
CA THR A 588 45.95 -12.32 1.33
C THR A 588 44.83 -11.49 0.73
N ARG A 589 44.02 -10.87 1.58
CA ARG A 589 42.93 -10.00 1.17
C ARG A 589 43.33 -8.54 1.28
N ILE A 590 43.11 -7.78 0.21
CA ILE A 590 43.35 -6.34 0.15
C ILE A 590 42.01 -5.63 0.09
N VAL A 591 41.77 -4.71 1.02
CA VAL A 591 40.53 -3.94 1.10
C VAL A 591 40.80 -2.47 0.79
N TYR A 592 39.95 -1.85 -0.01
CA TYR A 592 39.99 -0.41 -0.26
C TYR A 592 38.59 0.19 -0.35
N GLU A 593 38.48 1.48 -0.05
CA GLU A 593 37.22 2.22 -0.01
C GLU A 593 37.27 3.41 -0.97
N LEU A 594 36.20 3.57 -1.73
CA LEU A 594 36.01 4.69 -2.67
C LEU A 594 34.84 5.57 -2.20
N PRO A 595 35.04 6.90 -2.08
CA PRO A 595 33.99 7.82 -1.67
C PRO A 595 33.02 8.18 -2.81
N SER A 596 33.39 7.91 -4.06
CA SER A 596 32.61 8.23 -5.25
C SER A 596 33.03 7.35 -6.42
N ARG A 597 32.18 7.27 -7.46
CA ARG A 597 32.50 6.54 -8.69
C ARG A 597 33.77 7.09 -9.34
N THR A 598 34.80 6.26 -9.48
CA THR A 598 36.09 6.67 -10.05
C THR A 598 36.84 5.50 -10.68
N HIS A 599 37.78 5.77 -11.58
CA HIS A 599 38.62 4.74 -12.17
C HIS A 599 39.69 4.32 -11.15
N VAL A 600 39.80 3.02 -10.90
CA VAL A 600 40.70 2.46 -9.89
C VAL A 600 41.70 1.51 -10.54
N ARG A 601 42.96 1.70 -10.19
CA ARG A 601 44.05 0.77 -10.52
C ARG A 601 44.74 0.29 -9.25
N LEU A 602 44.62 -1.01 -8.94
CA LEU A 602 45.30 -1.66 -7.82
C LEU A 602 46.41 -2.57 -8.36
N GLU A 603 47.66 -2.30 -7.99
CA GLU A 603 48.85 -2.98 -8.52
C GLU A 603 49.79 -3.44 -7.40
N VAL A 604 50.59 -4.49 -7.65
CA VAL A 604 51.62 -5.01 -6.73
C VAL A 604 53.01 -4.87 -7.36
N PHE A 605 53.99 -4.45 -6.57
CA PHE A 605 55.38 -4.16 -6.96
C PHE A 605 56.38 -4.89 -6.06
N ASN A 606 57.53 -5.28 -6.62
CA ASN A 606 58.66 -5.81 -5.86
C ASN A 606 59.56 -4.69 -5.28
N THR A 607 60.58 -5.05 -4.51
CA THR A 607 61.52 -4.10 -3.88
C THR A 607 62.35 -3.27 -4.88
N ARG A 608 62.47 -3.72 -6.14
CA ARG A 608 63.12 -2.96 -7.23
C ARG A 608 62.15 -2.01 -7.94
N GLY A 609 60.91 -1.90 -7.47
CA GLY A 609 59.86 -1.07 -8.08
C GLY A 609 59.27 -1.66 -9.37
N GLN A 610 59.56 -2.93 -9.70
CA GLN A 610 58.97 -3.59 -10.85
C GLN A 610 57.58 -4.10 -10.49
N ARG A 611 56.58 -3.80 -11.32
CA ARG A 611 55.22 -4.32 -11.16
C ARG A 611 55.21 -5.83 -11.40
N VAL A 612 54.63 -6.56 -10.46
CA VAL A 612 54.50 -8.02 -10.50
C VAL A 612 53.05 -8.50 -10.68
N ALA A 613 52.06 -7.67 -10.38
CA ALA A 613 50.65 -7.96 -10.65
C ALA A 613 49.80 -6.68 -10.82
N VAL A 614 48.71 -6.79 -11.58
CA VAL A 614 47.59 -5.83 -11.61
C VAL A 614 46.38 -6.59 -11.10
N LEU A 615 45.76 -6.11 -10.02
CA LEU A 615 44.65 -6.77 -9.34
C LEU A 615 43.29 -6.18 -9.75
N VAL A 616 43.26 -4.87 -10.02
CA VAL A 616 42.07 -4.14 -10.47
C VAL A 616 42.53 -3.05 -11.44
N ASP A 617 41.83 -2.87 -12.55
CA ASP A 617 42.03 -1.76 -13.49
C ASP A 617 40.71 -1.43 -14.20
N GLU A 618 39.76 -0.86 -13.46
CA GLU A 618 38.39 -0.64 -13.94
C GLU A 618 37.68 0.54 -13.25
N LEU A 619 36.48 0.87 -13.72
CA LEU A 619 35.65 1.92 -13.15
C LEU A 619 34.75 1.37 -12.03
N ASN A 620 35.03 1.77 -10.78
CA ASN A 620 34.29 1.32 -9.61
C ASN A 620 33.41 2.44 -9.03
N THR A 621 32.23 2.08 -8.51
CA THR A 621 31.30 2.98 -7.81
C THR A 621 31.79 3.31 -6.39
N ALA A 622 31.09 4.17 -5.65
CA ALA A 622 31.39 4.36 -4.23
C ALA A 622 31.16 3.04 -3.47
N GLY A 623 32.01 2.71 -2.51
CA GLY A 623 31.90 1.48 -1.73
C GLY A 623 33.22 0.89 -1.28
N ILE A 624 33.13 -0.20 -0.51
CA ILE A 624 34.27 -0.97 -0.01
C ILE A 624 34.45 -2.20 -0.90
N TYR A 625 35.66 -2.36 -1.42
CA TYR A 625 36.05 -3.46 -2.30
C TYR A 625 37.05 -4.36 -1.60
N SER A 626 36.87 -5.67 -1.77
CA SER A 626 37.73 -6.70 -1.18
C SER A 626 38.28 -7.59 -2.30
N ILE A 627 39.59 -7.55 -2.50
CA ILE A 627 40.27 -8.29 -3.55
C ILE A 627 41.21 -9.32 -2.92
N ASP A 628 41.04 -10.58 -3.28
CA ASP A 628 41.94 -11.65 -2.87
C ASP A 628 43.17 -11.68 -3.80
N PHE A 629 44.37 -11.69 -3.21
CA PHE A 629 45.65 -11.72 -3.91
C PHE A 629 46.35 -13.07 -3.69
N ASP A 630 46.57 -13.79 -4.79
CA ASP A 630 47.38 -15.01 -4.85
C ASP A 630 48.82 -14.67 -5.29
N PRO A 631 49.85 -14.97 -4.46
CA PRO A 631 51.25 -14.68 -4.76
C PRO A 631 51.92 -15.77 -5.63
N ALA A 632 51.17 -16.58 -6.38
CA ALA A 632 51.71 -17.62 -7.25
C ALA A 632 52.92 -17.13 -8.07
N GLY A 633 54.04 -17.85 -7.98
CA GLY A 633 55.29 -17.48 -8.68
C GLY A 633 56.17 -16.39 -8.02
N LEU A 634 55.73 -15.77 -6.93
CA LEU A 634 56.54 -14.79 -6.17
C LEU A 634 57.39 -15.45 -5.08
N THR A 635 58.59 -14.92 -4.80
CA THR A 635 59.49 -15.42 -3.73
C THR A 635 59.19 -14.77 -2.38
N SER A 636 59.52 -15.44 -1.27
CA SER A 636 59.40 -14.86 0.08
C SER A 636 60.11 -13.50 0.16
N GLY A 637 59.46 -12.50 0.75
CA GLY A 637 59.99 -11.15 0.82
C GLY A 637 58.94 -10.05 0.95
N PHE A 638 59.41 -8.80 0.89
CA PHE A 638 58.58 -7.61 0.96
C PHE A 638 58.12 -7.16 -0.44
N TYR A 639 56.85 -6.79 -0.53
CA TYR A 639 56.26 -6.20 -1.73
C TYR A 639 55.42 -4.98 -1.32
N LEU A 640 55.09 -4.16 -2.31
CA LEU A 640 54.22 -2.99 -2.15
C LEU A 640 52.99 -3.14 -3.02
N TYR A 641 51.81 -2.88 -2.47
CA TYR A 641 50.60 -2.72 -3.26
C TYR A 641 50.18 -1.25 -3.28
N ARG A 642 49.70 -0.79 -4.43
CA ARG A 642 49.38 0.60 -4.71
C ARG A 642 47.99 0.70 -5.31
N LEU A 643 47.16 1.53 -4.69
CA LEU A 643 45.87 1.95 -5.21
C LEU A 643 46.02 3.33 -5.85
N SER A 644 45.69 3.45 -7.13
CA SER A 644 45.76 4.70 -7.88
C SER A 644 44.38 5.06 -8.41
N THR A 645 43.96 6.30 -8.17
CA THR A 645 42.79 6.94 -8.77
C THR A 645 43.22 8.30 -9.33
N PRO A 646 42.37 9.00 -10.12
CA PRO A 646 42.65 10.37 -10.54
C PRO A 646 42.87 11.35 -9.37
N GLN A 647 42.31 11.05 -8.18
CA GLN A 647 42.32 11.94 -7.02
C GLN A 647 43.42 11.60 -6.00
N ALA A 648 43.88 10.35 -5.92
CA ALA A 648 44.88 9.94 -4.93
C ALA A 648 45.69 8.71 -5.37
N THR A 649 46.90 8.58 -4.84
CA THR A 649 47.70 7.35 -4.93
C THR A 649 48.12 6.92 -3.53
N LEU A 650 47.66 5.75 -3.09
CA LEU A 650 47.95 5.17 -1.78
C LEU A 650 48.79 3.91 -1.95
N SER A 651 49.71 3.64 -1.03
CA SER A 651 50.55 2.44 -1.08
C SER A 651 50.77 1.84 0.30
N ARG A 652 50.83 0.51 0.38
CA ARG A 652 51.08 -0.26 1.60
C ARG A 652 51.97 -1.47 1.32
N LYS A 653 52.51 -2.06 2.38
CA LYS A 653 53.45 -3.20 2.31
C LYS A 653 52.72 -4.52 2.56
N LEU A 654 53.07 -5.54 1.78
CA LEU A 654 52.68 -6.93 2.02
C LEU A 654 53.93 -7.81 2.16
N VAL A 655 53.89 -8.75 3.12
CA VAL A 655 55.01 -9.64 3.48
C VAL A 655 54.62 -11.08 3.15
N LEU A 656 55.30 -11.66 2.17
CA LEU A 656 55.10 -13.06 1.76
C LEU A 656 56.12 -13.96 2.45
N VAL A 657 55.64 -15.01 3.10
CA VAL A 657 56.45 -16.05 3.76
C VAL A 657 56.04 -17.40 3.18
N ARG A 658 56.88 -17.98 2.33
CA ARG A 658 56.80 -19.39 1.91
C ARG A 658 57.71 -20.28 2.71
#